data_AF-A0A356ES33-F1
#
_entry.id   AF-A0A356ES33-F1
#
_cell.length_a   1.000
_cell.length_b   1.000
_cell.length_c   1.000
_cell.angle_alpha   90.00
_cell.angle_beta   90.00
_cell.angle_gamma   90.00
#
_symmetry.space_group_name_H-M   'P 1'
#
loop_
_entity.id
_entity.type
_entity.pdbx_description
1 polymer ?
#
loop_
_entity_poly.entity_id
_entity_poly.type
_entity_poly.pdbx_seq_one_letter_code
_entity_poly.pdbx_strand_id
1 'polypeptide(L)'
;TDYYAYSGDPIAFTYIPITADYILEYAQTPGDAAWPSFPIATPTNGKAYGKCDPNARNQLDLCAILGTEFLRAYRLTGDARYLDAAKHWGDVFAEKCRFDPTVPPWSRYVDPAAADWSDELTGSVTLILAFLDDLVSLGHTGKDGAVVRARDWGRKYVAEQLMPKWLKNDTWGRNYWDWDNPVMCGIVSMCGDYIMANPEAFPNWKTDLHNVLTLIFNRNSADPNSKGDMYHGAWAFPESSTCCGTSLSYNQYTAAPTLLRYGHLADDPRIFEIGRRMMIMACYDADEKGVVKDGLYGQSVATGEWSNLAHPWPLCQIMEAMKWTPAIFAPSRENHIVRTTSVVQSVVYAKGRIEFTVFDAPAQTATVLRLSFLPDRITADGQDLPLLSALDENGYLAEPVGSGDYLVTIRHDGKRTIVLTGPDPQNQVDDLDVKLAGEWRQADDPNAWNEALSVSRTKGAASTYEFTGNQVRVIGSVDTDGGRAEVYLDGEKQRTLIDCWCPSRRDQQVLYSRSGLANEKHLLEIVVTGDGNPRSTGANVYIDAVQYSDQTAEPEFGAGGGPTSPQRMIFGYPREKYLDRKGNEWRPATEWVIRSGYGRDTVERAWWTDRRSIHIAGTDNEELYRHGAHGQEFWVNLTVAPGKYRVTLHFASTPLHWFLEKNAQGGRITRTIDIEINDQPVLRAMNIDKEAGGMFRALTKTFDDIAPVNGVIEIRLKGCDEQGAMLQALEVSPME
;
A
#
# COMPACT_ATOMS: atom_id res chain seq x y z
N THR A 1 11.50 9.84 -2.08
CA THR A 1 12.37 9.40 -3.18
C THR A 1 11.56 8.89 -4.36
N ASP A 2 10.56 8.06 -4.13
CA ASP A 2 9.79 7.39 -5.20
C ASP A 2 9.08 8.38 -6.13
N TYR A 3 8.54 9.47 -5.57
CA TYR A 3 8.00 10.56 -6.38
C TYR A 3 9.03 11.12 -7.35
N TYR A 4 10.29 11.35 -6.93
CA TYR A 4 11.34 11.85 -7.82
C TYR A 4 11.67 10.84 -8.93
N ALA A 5 11.78 9.55 -8.60
CA ALA A 5 11.99 8.51 -9.59
C ALA A 5 10.86 8.52 -10.64
N TYR A 6 9.61 8.65 -10.19
CA TYR A 6 8.43 8.65 -11.04
C TYR A 6 8.31 9.94 -11.88
N SER A 7 8.36 11.13 -11.27
CA SER A 7 8.02 12.39 -11.94
C SER A 7 9.22 13.11 -12.55
N GLY A 8 10.44 12.87 -12.04
CA GLY A 8 11.62 13.67 -12.34
C GLY A 8 11.61 15.06 -11.70
N ASP A 9 10.69 15.35 -10.78
CA ASP A 9 10.57 16.65 -10.12
C ASP A 9 11.60 16.81 -8.98
N PRO A 10 12.58 17.73 -9.11
CA PRO A 10 13.67 17.91 -8.16
C PRO A 10 13.24 18.46 -6.79
N ILE A 11 11.95 18.78 -6.58
CA ILE A 11 11.40 19.23 -5.29
C ILE A 11 11.73 18.27 -4.12
N ALA A 12 11.99 16.99 -4.42
CA ALA A 12 12.44 16.00 -3.45
C ALA A 12 13.76 16.40 -2.77
N PHE A 13 14.68 17.06 -3.48
CA PHE A 13 15.95 17.57 -2.94
C PHE A 13 15.77 18.81 -2.06
N THR A 14 14.55 19.35 -1.99
CA THR A 14 14.20 20.47 -1.11
C THR A 14 13.59 19.97 0.18
N TYR A 15 12.45 19.28 0.10
CA TYR A 15 11.67 18.94 1.29
C TYR A 15 12.24 17.77 2.10
N ILE A 16 12.91 16.81 1.46
CA ILE A 16 13.54 15.70 2.20
C ILE A 16 14.65 16.22 3.11
N PRO A 17 15.65 16.99 2.62
CA PRO A 17 16.67 17.55 3.51
C PRO A 17 16.12 18.49 4.58
N ILE A 18 15.15 19.35 4.26
CA ILE A 18 14.52 20.23 5.26
C ILE A 18 13.93 19.42 6.42
N THR A 19 13.24 18.32 6.10
CA THR A 19 12.62 17.46 7.11
C THR A 19 13.67 16.71 7.93
N ALA A 20 14.68 16.14 7.27
CA ALA A 20 15.76 15.41 7.95
C ALA A 20 16.60 16.34 8.85
N ASP A 21 16.95 17.54 8.37
CA ASP A 21 17.69 18.54 9.14
C ASP A 21 16.88 19.01 10.36
N TYR A 22 15.57 19.24 10.20
CA TYR A 22 14.69 19.57 11.33
C TYR A 22 14.71 18.47 12.39
N ILE A 23 14.64 17.20 12.00
CA ILE A 23 14.66 16.08 12.94
C ILE A 23 16.00 16.02 13.68
N LEU A 24 17.12 16.19 12.97
CA LEU A 24 18.45 16.20 13.60
C LEU A 24 18.61 17.34 14.61
N GLU A 25 18.07 18.51 14.33
CA GLU A 25 18.25 19.70 15.18
C GLU A 25 17.23 19.78 16.32
N TYR A 26 15.98 19.39 16.06
CA TYR A 26 14.85 19.67 16.96
C TYR A 26 14.14 18.43 17.50
N ALA A 27 14.33 17.24 16.92
CA ALA A 27 13.55 16.04 17.24
C ALA A 27 14.41 14.87 17.72
N GLN A 28 15.33 15.13 18.65
CA GLN A 28 16.11 14.10 19.33
C GLN A 28 16.03 14.23 20.84
N THR A 29 16.09 13.10 21.54
CA THR A 29 16.25 13.05 23.00
C THR A 29 17.60 13.65 23.42
N PRO A 30 17.73 14.13 24.67
CA PRO A 30 19.01 14.59 25.21
C PRO A 30 20.12 13.52 25.15
N GLY A 31 21.38 13.94 25.03
CA GLY A 31 22.52 13.02 24.94
C GLY A 31 22.80 12.21 26.22
N ASP A 32 22.23 12.63 27.36
CA ASP A 32 22.30 11.95 28.66
C ASP A 32 21.03 11.15 29.00
N ALA A 33 20.06 11.09 28.08
CA ALA A 33 18.86 10.28 28.24
C ALA A 33 19.15 8.76 28.16
N ALA A 34 18.24 7.93 28.67
CA ALA A 34 18.37 6.46 28.60
C ALA A 34 18.46 5.93 27.15
N TRP A 35 17.81 6.63 26.24
CA TRP A 35 17.94 6.51 24.79
C TRP A 35 18.62 7.79 24.28
N PRO A 36 19.96 7.85 24.20
CA PRO A 36 20.68 9.10 23.97
C PRO A 36 20.67 9.51 22.48
N SER A 37 20.41 10.79 22.19
CA SER A 37 20.35 11.33 20.81
C SER A 37 19.50 10.45 19.88
N PHE A 38 18.35 10.02 20.38
CA PHE A 38 17.44 9.10 19.72
C PHE A 38 16.27 9.88 19.12
N PRO A 39 15.73 9.51 17.95
CA PRO A 39 14.73 10.34 17.28
C PRO A 39 13.43 10.36 18.08
N ILE A 40 12.71 11.47 18.01
CA ILE A 40 11.39 11.65 18.59
C ILE A 40 10.36 11.61 17.46
N ALA A 41 9.65 10.48 17.34
CA ALA A 41 8.67 10.25 16.29
C ALA A 41 7.30 10.89 16.58
N THR A 42 7.06 11.35 17.81
CA THR A 42 5.86 12.09 18.23
C THR A 42 6.25 13.51 18.69
N PRO A 43 6.81 14.34 17.79
CA PRO A 43 7.66 15.48 18.11
C PRO A 43 7.02 16.54 19.03
N THR A 44 5.71 16.78 18.90
CA THR A 44 5.10 17.98 19.50
C THR A 44 3.75 17.73 20.16
N ASN A 45 3.35 16.47 20.38
CA ASN A 45 2.00 16.10 20.83
C ASN A 45 0.90 16.86 20.06
N GLY A 46 1.10 17.07 18.74
CA GLY A 46 0.16 17.79 17.87
C GLY A 46 0.36 19.30 17.71
N LYS A 47 1.47 19.92 18.16
CA LYS A 47 1.80 21.34 17.88
C LYS A 47 2.62 21.49 16.59
N ALA A 48 2.40 22.56 15.81
CA ALA A 48 2.94 22.64 14.44
C ALA A 48 4.48 22.57 14.32
N TYR A 49 5.23 23.34 15.14
CA TYR A 49 6.70 23.44 15.05
C TYR A 49 7.36 23.73 16.41
N GLY A 50 8.63 23.35 16.56
CA GLY A 50 9.49 23.73 17.69
C GLY A 50 10.39 22.58 18.17
N LYS A 51 11.25 22.85 19.16
CA LYS A 51 12.01 21.77 19.81
C LYS A 51 11.05 20.74 20.41
N CYS A 52 11.27 19.48 20.09
CA CYS A 52 10.37 18.39 20.46
C CYS A 52 10.42 18.10 21.95
N ASP A 53 9.30 17.64 22.51
CA ASP A 53 9.22 17.23 23.90
C ASP A 53 9.84 15.83 24.07
N PRO A 54 10.97 15.68 24.77
CA PRO A 54 11.59 14.36 24.95
C PRO A 54 10.77 13.42 25.84
N ASN A 55 9.75 13.92 26.53
CA ASN A 55 8.84 13.11 27.36
C ASN A 55 7.54 12.75 26.64
N ALA A 56 7.45 12.99 25.32
CA ALA A 56 6.32 12.56 24.52
C ALA A 56 6.21 11.02 24.52
N ARG A 57 5.03 10.51 24.11
CA ARG A 57 4.78 9.08 23.90
C ARG A 57 5.56 8.59 22.67
N ASN A 58 6.87 8.47 22.82
CA ASN A 58 7.79 8.22 21.71
C ASN A 58 7.85 6.72 21.42
N GLN A 59 7.19 6.29 20.35
CA GLN A 59 7.10 4.89 19.98
C GLN A 59 8.32 4.40 19.20
N LEU A 60 8.76 3.18 19.52
CA LEU A 60 9.99 2.61 18.95
C LEU A 60 9.83 2.17 17.50
N ASP A 61 8.69 1.64 17.11
CA ASP A 61 8.40 1.27 15.72
C ASP A 61 8.36 2.49 14.77
N LEU A 62 7.74 3.60 15.20
CA LEU A 62 7.76 4.86 14.43
C LEU A 62 9.17 5.47 14.35
N CYS A 63 9.96 5.37 15.43
CA CYS A 63 11.38 5.76 15.39
C CYS A 63 12.18 4.94 14.37
N ALA A 64 11.86 3.66 14.21
CA ALA A 64 12.49 2.83 13.18
C ALA A 64 12.07 3.22 11.76
N ILE A 65 10.81 3.59 11.52
CA ILE A 65 10.39 4.17 10.23
C ILE A 65 11.24 5.41 9.91
N LEU A 66 11.42 6.32 10.87
CA LEU A 66 12.31 7.48 10.68
C LEU A 66 13.74 7.05 10.33
N GLY A 67 14.26 6.01 10.98
CA GLY A 67 15.56 5.42 10.64
C GLY A 67 15.66 4.97 9.18
N THR A 68 14.69 4.21 8.68
CA THR A 68 14.63 3.78 7.27
C THR A 68 14.54 4.98 6.33
N GLU A 69 13.72 5.98 6.64
CA GLU A 69 13.59 7.19 5.81
C GLU A 69 14.85 8.06 5.82
N PHE A 70 15.62 8.07 6.91
CA PHE A 70 16.94 8.70 6.97
C PHE A 70 17.95 8.00 6.07
N LEU A 71 17.94 6.66 6.03
CA LEU A 71 18.78 5.91 5.10
C LEU A 71 18.39 6.16 3.65
N ARG A 72 17.09 6.28 3.34
CA ARG A 72 16.61 6.71 2.01
C ARG A 72 17.05 8.13 1.67
N ALA A 73 16.97 9.07 2.62
CA ALA A 73 17.44 10.44 2.45
C ALA A 73 18.96 10.49 2.19
N TYR A 74 19.74 9.69 2.92
CA TYR A 74 21.18 9.51 2.66
C TYR A 74 21.44 8.97 1.25
N ARG A 75 20.75 7.91 0.83
CA ARG A 75 20.91 7.31 -0.51
C ARG A 75 20.58 8.32 -1.62
N LEU A 76 19.58 9.18 -1.42
CA LEU A 76 19.23 10.24 -2.37
C LEU A 76 20.27 11.36 -2.43
N THR A 77 20.72 11.85 -1.27
CA THR A 77 21.46 13.13 -1.15
C THR A 77 22.96 12.97 -1.01
N GLY A 78 23.43 11.82 -0.53
CA GLY A 78 24.82 11.58 -0.14
C GLY A 78 25.24 12.24 1.18
N ASP A 79 24.34 12.86 1.95
CA ASP A 79 24.69 13.55 3.19
C ASP A 79 25.03 12.56 4.32
N ALA A 80 26.31 12.50 4.69
CA ALA A 80 26.83 11.58 5.69
C ALA A 80 26.18 11.75 7.08
N ARG A 81 25.68 12.94 7.43
CA ARG A 81 25.00 13.18 8.73
C ARG A 81 23.79 12.28 8.91
N TYR A 82 23.04 12.04 7.82
CA TYR A 82 21.85 11.19 7.85
C TYR A 82 22.22 9.72 8.08
N LEU A 83 23.31 9.25 7.45
CA LEU A 83 23.83 7.90 7.67
C LEU A 83 24.35 7.72 9.10
N ASP A 84 25.12 8.69 9.60
CA ASP A 84 25.71 8.61 10.94
C ASP A 84 24.64 8.59 12.04
N ALA A 85 23.59 9.40 11.88
CA ALA A 85 22.43 9.39 12.78
C ALA A 85 21.71 8.03 12.75
N ALA A 86 21.41 7.50 11.55
CA ALA A 86 20.76 6.20 11.42
C ALA A 86 21.60 5.05 12.01
N LYS A 87 22.91 5.04 11.77
CA LYS A 87 23.82 4.05 12.40
C LYS A 87 23.76 4.11 13.92
N HIS A 88 23.84 5.32 14.48
CA HIS A 88 23.72 5.53 15.92
C HIS A 88 22.39 5.00 16.46
N TRP A 89 21.26 5.34 15.82
CA TRP A 89 19.95 4.86 16.26
C TRP A 89 19.82 3.33 16.18
N GLY A 90 20.37 2.70 15.13
CA GLY A 90 20.43 1.25 15.02
C GLY A 90 21.27 0.59 16.12
N ASP A 91 22.40 1.20 16.49
CA ASP A 91 23.23 0.74 17.60
C ASP A 91 22.50 0.86 18.94
N VAL A 92 21.74 1.94 19.16
CA VAL A 92 20.90 2.09 20.36
C VAL A 92 19.78 1.03 20.38
N PHE A 93 19.09 0.78 19.26
CA PHE A 93 18.13 -0.34 19.18
C PHE A 93 18.77 -1.68 19.53
N ALA A 94 19.96 -1.96 19.00
CA ALA A 94 20.67 -3.20 19.26
C ALA A 94 21.08 -3.33 20.74
N GLU A 95 21.52 -2.24 21.38
CA GLU A 95 21.85 -2.20 22.81
C GLU A 95 20.62 -2.46 23.68
N LYS A 96 19.46 -1.87 23.32
CA LYS A 96 18.23 -1.98 24.10
C LYS A 96 17.40 -3.24 23.81
N CYS A 97 17.87 -4.11 22.90
CA CYS A 97 17.20 -5.36 22.58
C CYS A 97 17.24 -6.34 23.77
N ARG A 98 16.08 -6.86 24.14
CA ARG A 98 15.89 -7.87 25.20
C ARG A 98 15.96 -9.26 24.61
N PHE A 99 17.04 -9.99 24.91
CA PHE A 99 17.23 -11.38 24.50
C PHE A 99 16.54 -12.38 25.44
N ASP A 100 15.26 -12.18 25.70
CA ASP A 100 14.42 -13.02 26.55
C ASP A 100 13.21 -13.51 25.74
N PRO A 101 13.01 -14.84 25.56
CA PRO A 101 11.95 -15.37 24.71
C PRO A 101 10.54 -15.18 25.29
N THR A 102 10.40 -14.70 26.53
CA THR A 102 9.13 -14.52 27.22
C THR A 102 8.52 -13.12 27.08
N VAL A 103 9.30 -12.16 26.56
CA VAL A 103 8.89 -10.77 26.38
C VAL A 103 9.20 -10.29 24.96
N PRO A 104 8.55 -9.22 24.48
CA PRO A 104 8.93 -8.63 23.20
C PRO A 104 10.38 -8.12 23.21
N PRO A 105 11.11 -8.20 22.08
CA PRO A 105 12.49 -7.75 21.97
C PRO A 105 12.71 -6.28 22.38
N TRP A 106 11.69 -5.43 22.19
CA TRP A 106 11.68 -4.05 22.65
C TRP A 106 10.37 -3.71 23.33
N SER A 107 10.37 -2.67 24.16
CA SER A 107 9.14 -2.05 24.65
C SER A 107 8.40 -1.33 23.52
N ARG A 108 7.15 -0.93 23.73
CA ARG A 108 6.40 -0.13 22.75
C ARG A 108 6.92 1.30 22.73
N TYR A 109 7.23 1.85 23.90
CA TYR A 109 7.71 3.22 24.07
C TYR A 109 9.17 3.27 24.53
N VAL A 110 9.84 4.38 24.20
CA VAL A 110 11.16 4.76 24.74
C VAL A 110 11.13 4.79 26.27
N ASP A 111 10.08 5.42 26.83
CA ASP A 111 9.74 5.39 28.25
C ASP A 111 8.35 4.77 28.43
N PRO A 112 8.26 3.53 28.96
CA PRO A 112 6.98 2.87 29.23
C PRO A 112 6.05 3.67 30.14
N ALA A 113 6.58 4.54 31.01
CA ALA A 113 5.78 5.35 31.93
C ALA A 113 5.06 6.52 31.22
N ALA A 114 5.37 6.79 29.95
CA ALA A 114 4.67 7.82 29.16
C ALA A 114 3.22 7.43 28.77
N ALA A 115 2.84 6.16 28.98
CA ALA A 115 1.53 5.63 28.69
C ALA A 115 0.90 4.93 29.91
N ASP A 116 -0.41 5.09 30.09
CA ASP A 116 -1.17 4.47 31.20
C ASP A 116 -1.74 3.07 30.82
N TRP A 117 -1.19 2.43 29.79
CA TRP A 117 -1.67 1.16 29.22
C TRP A 117 -0.51 0.22 28.85
N SER A 118 -0.79 -0.82 28.05
CA SER A 118 0.20 -1.83 27.70
C SER A 118 1.37 -1.25 26.89
N ASP A 119 2.58 -1.51 27.39
CA ASP A 119 3.85 -1.23 26.72
C ASP A 119 4.35 -2.43 25.88
N GLU A 120 3.48 -3.40 25.60
CA GLU A 120 3.85 -4.56 24.78
C GLU A 120 3.90 -4.16 23.29
N LEU A 121 5.10 -4.24 22.70
CA LEU A 121 5.30 -4.15 21.26
C LEU A 121 4.94 -5.50 20.62
N THR A 122 4.14 -5.47 19.55
CA THR A 122 3.52 -6.65 18.94
C THR A 122 4.04 -6.82 17.50
N GLY A 123 3.16 -6.98 16.51
CA GLY A 123 3.50 -7.13 15.10
C GLY A 123 4.38 -6.01 14.54
N SER A 124 4.22 -4.76 15.00
CA SER A 124 4.99 -3.62 14.50
C SER A 124 6.50 -3.69 14.79
N VAL A 125 6.96 -4.68 15.57
CA VAL A 125 8.39 -5.03 15.66
C VAL A 125 9.04 -5.22 14.30
N THR A 126 8.28 -5.67 13.29
CA THR A 126 8.77 -5.81 11.90
C THR A 126 9.27 -4.49 11.30
N LEU A 127 8.78 -3.34 11.76
CA LEU A 127 9.26 -2.03 11.32
C LEU A 127 10.66 -1.73 11.84
N ILE A 128 10.96 -2.14 13.09
CA ILE A 128 12.32 -2.12 13.63
C ILE A 128 13.21 -3.04 12.82
N LEU A 129 12.74 -4.24 12.50
CA LEU A 129 13.50 -5.21 11.72
C LEU A 129 13.84 -4.71 10.32
N ALA A 130 12.89 -4.06 9.64
CA ALA A 130 13.11 -3.43 8.33
C ALA A 130 14.26 -2.41 8.38
N PHE A 131 14.26 -1.54 9.40
CA PHE A 131 15.33 -0.57 9.60
C PHE A 131 16.70 -1.22 9.87
N LEU A 132 16.73 -2.26 10.71
CA LEU A 132 17.99 -2.97 10.98
C LEU A 132 18.50 -3.72 9.74
N ASP A 133 17.61 -4.25 8.90
CA ASP A 133 17.98 -4.87 7.61
C ASP A 133 18.58 -3.84 6.64
N ASP A 134 17.99 -2.64 6.57
CA ASP A 134 18.53 -1.53 5.77
C ASP A 134 19.96 -1.16 6.23
N LEU A 135 20.23 -1.12 7.54
CA LEU A 135 21.59 -0.87 8.07
C LEU A 135 22.57 -1.98 7.71
N VAL A 136 22.16 -3.24 7.87
CA VAL A 136 23.00 -4.41 7.54
C VAL A 136 23.33 -4.43 6.06
N SER A 137 22.38 -4.08 5.17
CA SER A 137 22.62 -3.98 3.73
C SER A 137 23.67 -2.92 3.37
N LEU A 138 23.78 -1.85 4.16
CA LEU A 138 24.83 -0.83 4.04
C LEU A 138 26.14 -1.21 4.75
N GLY A 139 26.25 -2.45 5.25
CA GLY A 139 27.44 -2.97 5.92
C GLY A 139 27.57 -2.56 7.39
N HIS A 140 26.56 -1.93 7.99
CA HIS A 140 26.57 -1.58 9.41
C HIS A 140 26.01 -2.74 10.25
N THR A 141 26.89 -3.53 10.86
CA THR A 141 26.52 -4.69 11.68
C THR A 141 26.49 -4.38 13.19
N GLY A 142 26.84 -3.15 13.57
CA GLY A 142 27.03 -2.74 14.97
C GLY A 142 28.24 -3.40 15.64
N LYS A 143 28.56 -2.93 16.84
CA LYS A 143 29.70 -3.47 17.61
C LYS A 143 29.54 -4.98 17.84
N ASP A 144 30.58 -5.74 17.50
CA ASP A 144 30.61 -7.21 17.59
C ASP A 144 29.45 -7.91 16.86
N GLY A 145 28.78 -7.26 15.89
CA GLY A 145 27.60 -7.81 15.20
C GLY A 145 26.27 -7.64 15.96
N ALA A 146 26.18 -6.68 16.88
CA ALA A 146 25.00 -6.48 17.72
C ALA A 146 23.71 -6.19 16.93
N VAL A 147 23.76 -5.40 15.87
CA VAL A 147 22.59 -5.06 15.04
C VAL A 147 22.04 -6.32 14.37
N VAL A 148 22.92 -7.16 13.82
CA VAL A 148 22.58 -8.45 13.21
C VAL A 148 21.88 -9.36 14.22
N ARG A 149 22.45 -9.50 15.43
CA ARG A 149 21.85 -10.33 16.49
C ARG A 149 20.47 -9.83 16.91
N ALA A 150 20.30 -8.52 17.08
CA ALA A 150 19.03 -7.94 17.49
C ALA A 150 17.94 -8.13 16.42
N ARG A 151 18.31 -7.95 15.15
CA ARG A 151 17.46 -8.19 13.98
C ARG A 151 17.04 -9.67 13.89
N ASP A 152 17.98 -10.60 13.99
CA ASP A 152 17.69 -12.04 13.96
C ASP A 152 16.79 -12.47 15.14
N TRP A 153 17.02 -11.88 16.31
CA TRP A 153 16.20 -12.14 17.50
C TRP A 153 14.75 -11.67 17.32
N GLY A 154 14.53 -10.48 16.77
CA GLY A 154 13.16 -10.03 16.51
C GLY A 154 12.47 -10.82 15.40
N ARG A 155 13.18 -11.29 14.35
CA ARG A 155 12.62 -12.24 13.37
C ARG A 155 12.14 -13.52 14.05
N LYS A 156 12.94 -14.07 14.96
CA LYS A 156 12.57 -15.22 15.78
C LYS A 156 11.33 -14.96 16.63
N TYR A 157 11.22 -13.80 17.27
CA TYR A 157 10.03 -13.41 18.02
C TYR A 157 8.76 -13.38 17.14
N VAL A 158 8.83 -12.79 15.94
CA VAL A 158 7.69 -12.79 15.01
C VAL A 158 7.28 -14.21 14.63
N ALA A 159 8.26 -15.04 14.20
CA ALA A 159 8.00 -16.40 13.73
C ALA A 159 7.52 -17.35 14.83
N GLU A 160 8.10 -17.29 16.04
CA GLU A 160 7.86 -18.28 17.09
C GLU A 160 6.83 -17.84 18.14
N GLN A 161 6.61 -16.53 18.33
CA GLN A 161 5.72 -16.02 19.38
C GLN A 161 4.43 -15.39 18.85
N LEU A 162 4.51 -14.64 17.73
CA LEU A 162 3.36 -13.94 17.17
C LEU A 162 2.58 -14.82 16.18
N MET A 163 3.26 -15.43 15.19
CA MET A 163 2.59 -16.25 14.16
C MET A 163 1.70 -17.36 14.73
N PRO A 164 2.13 -18.15 15.74
CA PRO A 164 1.26 -19.18 16.32
C PRO A 164 0.01 -18.62 17.02
N LYS A 165 -0.01 -17.32 17.32
CA LYS A 165 -1.09 -16.61 18.01
C LYS A 165 -1.82 -15.65 17.07
N TRP A 166 -1.74 -15.82 15.75
CA TRP A 166 -2.31 -14.89 14.76
C TRP A 166 -3.82 -14.59 14.95
N LEU A 167 -4.56 -15.52 15.57
CA LEU A 167 -5.98 -15.34 15.91
C LEU A 167 -6.24 -14.53 17.18
N LYS A 168 -5.25 -14.25 18.02
CA LYS A 168 -5.45 -13.38 19.19
C LYS A 168 -5.60 -11.92 18.73
N ASN A 169 -6.48 -11.18 19.40
CA ASN A 169 -6.84 -9.84 18.97
C ASN A 169 -5.65 -8.87 18.95
N ASP A 170 -4.86 -8.87 20.03
CA ASP A 170 -3.78 -7.91 20.27
C ASP A 170 -2.46 -8.25 19.56
N THR A 171 -2.30 -9.47 19.02
CA THR A 171 -1.06 -9.90 18.35
C THR A 171 -0.67 -9.01 17.17
N TRP A 172 -1.67 -8.43 16.49
CA TRP A 172 -1.49 -7.51 15.36
C TRP A 172 -2.08 -6.11 15.64
N GLY A 173 -2.43 -5.84 16.90
CA GLY A 173 -2.87 -4.53 17.38
C GLY A 173 -1.74 -3.77 18.07
N ARG A 174 -2.09 -2.78 18.88
CA ARG A 174 -1.20 -1.93 19.71
C ARG A 174 -0.25 -1.03 18.92
N ASN A 175 -0.73 -0.54 17.78
CA ASN A 175 0.11 0.25 16.88
C ASN A 175 -0.07 1.78 16.97
N TYR A 176 -1.03 2.30 17.77
CA TYR A 176 -1.22 3.75 17.91
C TYR A 176 -0.40 4.35 19.04
N TRP A 177 0.12 5.56 18.87
CA TRP A 177 0.92 6.21 19.90
C TRP A 177 0.08 6.78 21.05
N ASP A 178 -1.18 7.11 20.80
CA ASP A 178 -2.04 7.92 21.66
C ASP A 178 -3.11 7.14 22.44
N TRP A 179 -3.22 5.81 22.26
CA TRP A 179 -4.08 4.92 23.07
C TRP A 179 -3.67 3.42 22.96
N ASP A 180 -4.25 2.55 23.82
CA ASP A 180 -3.86 1.13 23.92
C ASP A 180 -4.03 0.36 22.61
N ASN A 181 -5.18 0.53 21.96
CA ASN A 181 -5.58 -0.09 20.68
C ASN A 181 -5.31 -1.61 20.58
N PRO A 182 -5.99 -2.49 21.33
CA PRO A 182 -5.76 -3.92 21.22
C PRO A 182 -6.32 -4.55 19.92
N VAL A 183 -6.93 -3.77 19.03
CA VAL A 183 -7.53 -4.27 17.78
C VAL A 183 -6.56 -4.11 16.61
N MET A 184 -6.70 -5.00 15.63
CA MET A 184 -5.97 -4.92 14.36
C MET A 184 -6.31 -3.61 13.62
N CYS A 185 -5.32 -3.01 12.98
CA CYS A 185 -5.46 -1.81 12.15
C CYS A 185 -4.55 -1.88 10.92
N GLY A 186 -4.55 -0.83 10.09
CA GLY A 186 -3.84 -0.79 8.81
C GLY A 186 -2.33 -1.08 8.88
N ILE A 187 -1.67 -0.92 10.02
CA ILE A 187 -0.24 -1.23 10.22
C ILE A 187 0.08 -2.72 10.03
N VAL A 188 -0.91 -3.62 10.16
CA VAL A 188 -0.72 -5.04 9.81
C VAL A 188 -0.20 -5.23 8.37
N SER A 189 -0.57 -4.33 7.46
CA SER A 189 -0.14 -4.35 6.06
C SER A 189 1.38 -4.16 5.95
N MET A 190 1.93 -3.19 6.69
CA MET A 190 3.38 -2.96 6.74
C MET A 190 4.14 -4.14 7.39
N CYS A 191 3.52 -4.82 8.35
CA CYS A 191 4.08 -6.05 8.92
C CYS A 191 4.16 -7.15 7.86
N GLY A 192 3.10 -7.30 7.06
CA GLY A 192 3.07 -8.21 5.91
C GLY A 192 4.13 -7.87 4.86
N ASP A 193 4.33 -6.59 4.56
CA ASP A 193 5.34 -6.13 3.61
C ASP A 193 6.77 -6.51 4.01
N TYR A 194 7.09 -6.44 5.31
CA TYR A 194 8.37 -6.90 5.83
C TYR A 194 8.55 -8.42 5.65
N ILE A 195 7.52 -9.19 6.00
CA ILE A 195 7.56 -10.66 5.92
C ILE A 195 7.69 -11.10 4.45
N MET A 196 6.97 -10.47 3.51
CA MET A 196 7.10 -10.74 2.07
C MET A 196 8.48 -10.39 1.51
N ALA A 197 9.14 -9.38 2.08
CA ALA A 197 10.49 -8.99 1.67
C ALA A 197 11.58 -9.96 2.16
N ASN A 198 11.27 -10.82 3.13
CA ASN A 198 12.24 -11.73 3.77
C ASN A 198 11.73 -13.19 3.80
N PRO A 199 11.38 -13.78 2.64
CA PRO A 199 10.78 -15.12 2.58
C PRO A 199 11.69 -16.22 3.14
N GLU A 200 13.01 -16.02 3.16
CA GLU A 200 13.98 -16.93 3.77
C GLU A 200 13.88 -16.98 5.29
N ALA A 201 13.48 -15.88 5.94
CA ALA A 201 13.24 -15.83 7.37
C ALA A 201 11.85 -16.37 7.74
N PHE A 202 10.91 -16.33 6.79
CA PHE A 202 9.51 -16.72 6.97
C PHE A 202 9.07 -17.70 5.88
N PRO A 203 9.52 -18.97 5.91
CA PRO A 203 9.30 -19.91 4.81
C PRO A 203 7.81 -20.21 4.53
N ASN A 204 6.94 -20.05 5.53
CA ASN A 204 5.49 -20.25 5.43
C ASN A 204 4.71 -18.96 5.11
N TRP A 205 5.39 -17.88 4.73
CA TRP A 205 4.79 -16.55 4.60
C TRP A 205 3.52 -16.50 3.75
N LYS A 206 3.41 -17.32 2.69
CA LYS A 206 2.21 -17.34 1.83
C LYS A 206 0.97 -17.69 2.66
N THR A 207 1.03 -18.78 3.41
CA THR A 207 -0.08 -19.22 4.25
C THR A 207 -0.30 -18.28 5.42
N ASP A 208 0.77 -17.87 6.09
CA ASP A 208 0.69 -17.03 7.30
C ASP A 208 0.11 -15.65 6.97
N LEU A 209 0.60 -15.00 5.90
CA LEU A 209 0.13 -13.68 5.50
C LEU A 209 -1.24 -13.71 4.86
N HIS A 210 -1.61 -14.76 4.13
CA HIS A 210 -3.00 -14.94 3.73
C HIS A 210 -3.90 -14.83 4.97
N ASN A 211 -3.62 -15.62 6.01
CA ASN A 211 -4.46 -15.67 7.20
C ASN A 211 -4.46 -14.36 7.99
N VAL A 212 -3.29 -13.72 8.14
CA VAL A 212 -3.14 -12.50 8.95
C VAL A 212 -3.74 -11.28 8.25
N LEU A 213 -3.40 -11.05 6.98
CA LEU A 213 -3.80 -9.84 6.25
C LEU A 213 -5.31 -9.79 6.01
N THR A 214 -5.97 -10.93 5.80
CA THR A 214 -7.40 -10.97 5.52
C THR A 214 -8.27 -10.92 6.79
N LEU A 215 -7.71 -10.99 7.99
CA LEU A 215 -8.49 -10.82 9.22
C LEU A 215 -9.16 -9.43 9.31
N ILE A 216 -8.63 -8.42 8.60
CA ILE A 216 -9.21 -7.08 8.53
C ILE A 216 -10.66 -7.10 8.01
N PHE A 217 -11.02 -8.00 7.08
CA PHE A 217 -12.40 -8.09 6.55
C PHE A 217 -13.39 -8.40 7.67
N ASN A 218 -12.99 -9.27 8.57
CA ASN A 218 -13.75 -9.66 9.75
C ASN A 218 -13.67 -8.58 10.84
N ARG A 219 -12.46 -8.28 11.31
CA ARG A 219 -12.25 -7.45 12.51
C ARG A 219 -12.60 -5.99 12.28
N ASN A 220 -12.21 -5.38 11.16
CA ASN A 220 -12.44 -3.94 10.97
C ASN A 220 -13.91 -3.64 10.62
N SER A 221 -14.62 -4.63 10.08
CA SER A 221 -16.06 -4.53 9.78
C SER A 221 -16.95 -4.82 11.00
N ALA A 222 -16.38 -5.07 12.19
CA ALA A 222 -17.14 -5.48 13.37
C ALA A 222 -18.18 -4.45 13.86
N ASP A 223 -17.88 -3.15 13.76
CA ASP A 223 -18.78 -2.08 14.21
C ASP A 223 -19.93 -1.85 13.20
N PRO A 224 -21.21 -2.01 13.60
CA PRO A 224 -22.33 -1.65 12.75
C PRO A 224 -22.32 -0.20 12.25
N ASN A 225 -21.75 0.73 13.04
CA ASN A 225 -21.74 2.16 12.69
C ASN A 225 -20.69 2.52 11.65
N SER A 226 -19.64 1.71 11.48
CA SER A 226 -18.63 1.97 10.45
C SER A 226 -19.17 1.72 9.05
N LYS A 227 -20.09 0.74 8.94
CA LYS A 227 -20.59 0.21 7.67
C LYS A 227 -19.52 -0.42 6.80
N GLY A 228 -18.33 -0.76 7.32
CA GLY A 228 -17.29 -1.42 6.52
C GLY A 228 -17.81 -2.69 5.83
N ASP A 229 -17.79 -2.74 4.51
CA ASP A 229 -18.42 -3.77 3.68
C ASP A 229 -17.92 -3.69 2.22
N MET A 230 -18.59 -4.39 1.31
CA MET A 230 -18.37 -4.26 -0.12
C MET A 230 -19.41 -3.34 -0.78
N TYR A 231 -18.95 -2.38 -1.58
CA TYR A 231 -19.78 -1.43 -2.33
C TYR A 231 -19.49 -1.55 -3.81
N HIS A 232 -20.51 -1.91 -4.61
CA HIS A 232 -20.38 -2.08 -6.07
C HIS A 232 -19.17 -2.95 -6.49
N GLY A 233 -18.87 -3.98 -5.68
CA GLY A 233 -17.76 -4.89 -5.93
C GLY A 233 -16.40 -4.47 -5.40
N ALA A 234 -16.29 -3.35 -4.68
CA ALA A 234 -15.07 -2.90 -4.02
C ALA A 234 -15.19 -3.00 -2.48
N TRP A 235 -14.24 -3.65 -1.83
CA TRP A 235 -14.17 -3.67 -0.37
C TRP A 235 -13.77 -2.29 0.17
N ALA A 236 -14.47 -1.85 1.21
CA ALA A 236 -14.17 -0.62 1.94
C ALA A 236 -14.46 -0.81 3.43
N PHE A 237 -13.49 -0.57 4.30
CA PHE A 237 -13.66 -0.76 5.74
C PHE A 237 -12.83 0.26 6.52
N PRO A 238 -13.29 0.64 7.72
CA PRO A 238 -12.64 1.69 8.49
C PRO A 238 -11.25 1.24 8.92
N GLU A 239 -10.46 2.18 9.42
CA GLU A 239 -9.12 1.93 9.96
C GLU A 239 -9.06 0.74 10.94
N SER A 240 -10.05 0.60 11.82
CA SER A 240 -10.25 -0.50 12.78
C SER A 240 -11.73 -0.62 13.19
N SER A 241 -12.07 -1.55 14.09
CA SER A 241 -13.43 -1.63 14.68
C SER A 241 -13.77 -0.54 15.69
N THR A 242 -12.86 0.39 15.93
CA THR A 242 -13.00 1.47 16.92
C THR A 242 -12.79 2.87 16.34
N CYS A 243 -12.24 2.93 15.12
CA CYS A 243 -12.04 4.15 14.35
C CYS A 243 -12.15 3.80 12.86
N CYS A 244 -12.67 4.65 11.97
CA CYS A 244 -13.11 6.02 12.19
C CYS A 244 -14.55 6.19 11.68
N GLY A 245 -15.42 5.25 12.05
CA GLY A 245 -16.81 5.24 11.60
C GLY A 245 -16.91 5.05 10.09
N THR A 246 -17.56 5.99 9.40
CA THR A 246 -17.81 5.90 7.95
C THR A 246 -16.68 6.46 7.10
N SER A 247 -15.54 6.84 7.71
CA SER A 247 -14.29 7.04 6.98
C SER A 247 -13.71 5.68 6.63
N LEU A 248 -13.96 5.24 5.40
CA LEU A 248 -13.65 3.89 4.97
C LEU A 248 -12.36 3.81 4.17
N SER A 249 -11.73 4.92 3.80
CA SER A 249 -10.65 4.91 2.81
C SER A 249 -9.31 4.40 3.34
N TYR A 250 -9.09 4.42 4.67
CA TYR A 250 -7.79 4.15 5.28
C TYR A 250 -7.18 2.79 4.86
N ASN A 251 -7.97 1.71 4.93
CA ASN A 251 -7.46 0.39 4.55
C ASN A 251 -7.38 0.17 3.04
N GLN A 252 -8.09 0.95 2.23
CA GLN A 252 -7.89 0.97 0.79
C GLN A 252 -6.52 1.55 0.46
N TYR A 253 -6.01 2.46 1.29
CA TYR A 253 -4.64 2.92 1.18
C TYR A 253 -3.65 1.91 1.75
N THR A 254 -3.85 1.41 2.97
CA THR A 254 -2.81 0.59 3.62
C THR A 254 -2.82 -0.87 3.18
N ALA A 255 -3.98 -1.51 3.12
CA ALA A 255 -4.07 -2.94 2.88
C ALA A 255 -4.10 -3.28 1.39
N ALA A 256 -4.72 -2.45 0.54
CA ALA A 256 -4.87 -2.79 -0.88
C ALA A 256 -3.53 -2.95 -1.62
N PRO A 257 -2.53 -2.06 -1.48
CA PRO A 257 -1.22 -2.23 -2.11
C PRO A 257 -0.49 -3.48 -1.59
N THR A 258 -0.56 -3.76 -0.28
CA THR A 258 0.03 -4.97 0.31
C THR A 258 -0.67 -6.24 -0.22
N LEU A 259 -1.99 -6.25 -0.38
CA LEU A 259 -2.73 -7.37 -0.97
C LEU A 259 -2.41 -7.55 -2.45
N LEU A 260 -2.22 -6.47 -3.22
CA LEU A 260 -1.75 -6.52 -4.61
C LEU A 260 -0.36 -7.15 -4.70
N ARG A 261 0.56 -6.70 -3.86
CA ARG A 261 1.91 -7.26 -3.75
C ARG A 261 1.87 -8.74 -3.36
N TYR A 262 1.08 -9.09 -2.35
CA TYR A 262 0.88 -10.48 -1.94
C TYR A 262 0.34 -11.32 -3.10
N GLY A 263 -0.73 -10.87 -3.76
CA GLY A 263 -1.35 -11.59 -4.87
C GLY A 263 -0.36 -11.84 -6.01
N HIS A 264 0.48 -10.86 -6.32
CA HIS A 264 1.54 -11.00 -7.31
C HIS A 264 2.65 -11.98 -6.88
N LEU A 265 3.22 -11.82 -5.69
CA LEU A 265 4.33 -12.66 -5.21
C LEU A 265 3.90 -14.10 -4.86
N ALA A 266 2.66 -14.27 -4.42
CA ALA A 266 2.12 -15.57 -4.04
C ALA A 266 1.55 -16.35 -5.23
N ASP A 267 1.32 -15.69 -6.38
CA ASP A 267 0.52 -16.17 -7.51
C ASP A 267 -0.93 -16.50 -7.08
N ASP A 268 -1.56 -15.56 -6.36
CA ASP A 268 -2.92 -15.71 -5.81
C ASP A 268 -3.88 -14.72 -6.48
N PRO A 269 -4.57 -15.14 -7.57
CA PRO A 269 -5.49 -14.26 -8.31
C PRO A 269 -6.70 -13.82 -7.49
N ARG A 270 -7.07 -14.54 -6.42
CA ARG A 270 -8.19 -14.18 -5.51
C ARG A 270 -7.81 -12.99 -4.64
N ILE A 271 -6.61 -12.98 -4.06
CA ILE A 271 -6.13 -11.84 -3.26
C ILE A 271 -5.72 -10.66 -4.14
N PHE A 272 -5.11 -10.93 -5.30
CA PHE A 272 -4.81 -9.90 -6.29
C PHE A 272 -6.06 -9.11 -6.69
N GLU A 273 -7.15 -9.81 -7.02
CA GLU A 273 -8.40 -9.17 -7.44
C GLU A 273 -9.05 -8.36 -6.32
N ILE A 274 -8.98 -8.84 -5.08
CA ILE A 274 -9.44 -8.10 -3.89
C ILE A 274 -8.66 -6.78 -3.76
N GLY A 275 -7.32 -6.83 -3.80
CA GLY A 275 -6.48 -5.62 -3.73
C GLY A 275 -6.77 -4.64 -4.87
N ARG A 276 -6.93 -5.15 -6.10
CA ARG A 276 -7.27 -4.34 -7.28
C ARG A 276 -8.60 -3.60 -7.09
N ARG A 277 -9.63 -4.29 -6.60
CA ARG A 277 -10.96 -3.71 -6.36
C ARG A 277 -10.97 -2.72 -5.20
N MET A 278 -10.19 -2.97 -4.14
CA MET A 278 -10.02 -2.00 -3.06
C MET A 278 -9.41 -0.69 -3.56
N MET A 279 -8.41 -0.76 -4.45
CA MET A 279 -7.78 0.45 -5.03
C MET A 279 -8.74 1.32 -5.83
N ILE A 280 -9.82 0.77 -6.41
CA ILE A 280 -10.86 1.56 -7.10
C ILE A 280 -11.49 2.58 -6.14
N MET A 281 -11.60 2.23 -4.86
CA MET A 281 -12.11 3.10 -3.80
C MET A 281 -11.00 3.74 -2.96
N ALA A 282 -9.76 3.82 -3.46
CA ALA A 282 -8.73 4.55 -2.74
C ALA A 282 -9.04 6.07 -2.77
N CYS A 283 -9.22 6.68 -3.93
CA CYS A 283 -9.23 8.15 -4.05
C CYS A 283 -10.63 8.78 -4.23
N TYR A 284 -11.67 8.21 -3.61
CA TYR A 284 -13.02 8.76 -3.74
C TYR A 284 -13.27 10.05 -2.94
N ASP A 285 -12.38 10.38 -2.01
CA ASP A 285 -12.62 11.36 -0.96
C ASP A 285 -12.14 12.78 -1.28
N ALA A 286 -11.26 12.96 -2.27
CA ALA A 286 -10.82 14.29 -2.71
C ALA A 286 -11.64 14.79 -3.91
N ASP A 287 -12.12 16.04 -3.84
CA ASP A 287 -12.63 16.72 -5.03
C ASP A 287 -11.49 17.32 -5.88
N GLU A 288 -11.83 17.83 -7.07
CA GLU A 288 -10.88 18.49 -7.99
C GLU A 288 -10.17 19.71 -7.37
N LYS A 289 -10.74 20.25 -6.29
CA LYS A 289 -10.21 21.35 -5.49
C LYS A 289 -9.46 20.85 -4.26
N GLY A 290 -9.10 19.58 -4.18
CA GLY A 290 -8.36 18.99 -3.08
C GLY A 290 -9.05 19.13 -1.72
N VAL A 291 -10.37 19.36 -1.70
CA VAL A 291 -11.15 19.31 -0.46
C VAL A 291 -11.48 17.85 -0.19
N VAL A 292 -11.18 17.41 1.02
CA VAL A 292 -11.29 16.01 1.42
C VAL A 292 -12.58 15.77 2.19
N LYS A 293 -13.34 14.76 1.75
CA LYS A 293 -14.63 14.29 2.25
C LYS A 293 -14.57 12.76 2.35
N ASP A 294 -13.88 12.30 3.39
CA ASP A 294 -13.50 10.90 3.60
C ASP A 294 -14.65 10.00 4.07
N GLY A 295 -15.77 10.59 4.49
CA GLY A 295 -16.97 9.84 4.83
C GLY A 295 -17.67 9.24 3.61
N LEU A 296 -18.19 8.02 3.76
CA LEU A 296 -18.93 7.28 2.73
C LEU A 296 -20.05 8.08 2.02
N TYR A 297 -20.63 9.09 2.68
CA TYR A 297 -21.72 9.91 2.14
C TYR A 297 -21.28 11.33 1.74
N GLY A 298 -19.97 11.57 1.58
CA GLY A 298 -19.42 12.85 1.14
C GLY A 298 -19.29 13.90 2.24
N GLN A 299 -19.19 13.48 3.50
CA GLN A 299 -18.93 14.33 4.67
C GLN A 299 -17.48 14.20 5.15
N SER A 300 -16.96 15.22 5.82
CA SER A 300 -15.69 15.12 6.55
C SER A 300 -15.92 14.33 7.84
N VAL A 301 -15.22 13.20 8.01
CA VAL A 301 -15.30 12.33 9.18
C VAL A 301 -13.97 12.36 9.93
N ALA A 302 -12.97 11.61 9.48
CA ALA A 302 -11.63 11.66 10.06
C ALA A 302 -10.93 12.95 9.65
N THR A 303 -11.14 13.45 8.42
CA THR A 303 -10.52 14.70 7.94
C THR A 303 -10.92 15.94 8.73
N GLY A 304 -12.07 15.93 9.40
CA GLY A 304 -12.53 17.03 10.24
C GLY A 304 -11.66 17.25 11.48
N GLU A 305 -10.91 16.23 11.91
CA GLU A 305 -10.05 16.27 13.09
C GLU A 305 -8.58 15.94 12.75
N TRP A 306 -8.36 14.98 11.86
CA TRP A 306 -7.06 14.38 11.52
C TRP A 306 -6.87 14.28 10.00
N SER A 307 -6.60 15.42 9.35
CA SER A 307 -6.40 15.49 7.88
C SER A 307 -5.33 14.52 7.34
N ASN A 308 -4.30 14.21 8.13
CA ASN A 308 -3.23 13.29 7.73
C ASN A 308 -3.71 11.86 7.42
N LEU A 309 -4.80 11.40 8.06
CA LEU A 309 -5.37 10.07 7.80
C LEU A 309 -5.96 9.95 6.39
N ALA A 310 -6.29 11.07 5.75
CA ALA A 310 -6.83 11.08 4.40
C ALA A 310 -5.86 11.65 3.37
N HIS A 311 -4.95 12.57 3.71
CA HIS A 311 -3.92 13.09 2.78
C HIS A 311 -2.61 13.46 3.49
N PRO A 312 -1.43 13.20 2.87
CA PRO A 312 -1.18 12.78 1.49
C PRO A 312 -1.08 11.27 1.28
N TRP A 313 -1.45 10.46 2.28
CA TRP A 313 -1.31 8.99 2.27
C TRP A 313 -1.81 8.29 0.98
N PRO A 314 -2.93 8.68 0.34
CA PRO A 314 -3.41 8.04 -0.88
C PRO A 314 -2.38 8.06 -2.01
N LEU A 315 -1.62 9.15 -2.16
CA LEU A 315 -0.60 9.27 -3.20
C LEU A 315 0.53 8.26 -2.97
N CYS A 316 1.00 8.13 -1.74
CA CYS A 316 2.01 7.14 -1.37
C CYS A 316 1.54 5.72 -1.73
N GLN A 317 0.27 5.42 -1.44
CA GLN A 317 -0.27 4.08 -1.60
C GLN A 317 -0.64 3.74 -3.05
N ILE A 318 -1.06 4.72 -3.87
CA ILE A 318 -1.16 4.53 -5.32
C ILE A 318 0.22 4.24 -5.90
N MET A 319 1.26 4.96 -5.48
CA MET A 319 2.64 4.67 -5.92
C MET A 319 3.05 3.24 -5.53
N GLU A 320 2.70 2.77 -4.33
CA GLU A 320 2.96 1.38 -3.94
C GLU A 320 2.15 0.35 -4.75
N ALA A 321 0.89 0.63 -5.07
CA ALA A 321 0.10 -0.21 -5.96
C ALA A 321 0.76 -0.30 -7.35
N MET A 322 1.15 0.84 -7.93
CA MET A 322 1.82 0.89 -9.23
C MET A 322 3.12 0.08 -9.28
N LYS A 323 3.87 -0.04 -8.17
CA LYS A 323 5.10 -0.84 -8.14
C LYS A 323 4.89 -2.32 -8.49
N TRP A 324 3.76 -2.88 -8.09
CA TRP A 324 3.47 -4.32 -8.25
C TRP A 324 2.46 -4.61 -9.35
N THR A 325 1.68 -3.61 -9.76
CA THR A 325 0.67 -3.73 -10.82
C THR A 325 0.71 -2.56 -11.82
N PRO A 326 1.87 -2.24 -12.40
CA PRO A 326 2.01 -1.07 -13.27
C PRO A 326 1.20 -1.17 -14.57
N ALA A 327 0.95 -2.38 -15.08
CA ALA A 327 0.08 -2.57 -16.25
C ALA A 327 -1.33 -2.00 -16.03
N ILE A 328 -1.83 -2.07 -14.78
CA ILE A 328 -3.20 -1.68 -14.43
C ILE A 328 -3.24 -0.24 -13.94
N PHE A 329 -2.34 0.15 -13.04
CA PHE A 329 -2.46 1.43 -12.31
C PHE A 329 -1.49 2.53 -12.77
N ALA A 330 -0.39 2.20 -13.45
CA ALA A 330 0.46 3.25 -14.00
C ALA A 330 -0.21 3.86 -15.24
N PRO A 331 -0.12 5.19 -15.47
CA PRO A 331 -0.81 5.84 -16.57
C PRO A 331 -0.35 5.31 -17.93
N SER A 332 -1.32 5.08 -18.82
CA SER A 332 -1.04 4.65 -20.19
C SER A 332 -0.50 5.80 -21.05
N ARG A 333 0.34 5.50 -22.04
CA ARG A 333 0.97 6.49 -22.95
C ARG A 333 1.87 7.51 -22.25
N GLU A 334 2.30 7.23 -21.02
CA GLU A 334 3.28 8.02 -20.29
C GLU A 334 4.55 7.20 -20.02
N ASN A 335 5.66 7.89 -19.80
CA ASN A 335 6.98 7.29 -19.57
C ASN A 335 7.39 7.52 -18.11
N HIS A 336 7.45 6.45 -17.30
CA HIS A 336 7.79 6.52 -15.88
C HIS A 336 8.57 5.30 -15.39
N ILE A 337 9.57 5.56 -14.53
CA ILE A 337 10.11 4.56 -13.60
C ILE A 337 9.04 4.34 -12.52
N VAL A 338 8.47 3.14 -12.50
CA VAL A 338 7.38 2.78 -11.57
C VAL A 338 7.91 2.04 -10.34
N ARG A 339 9.05 1.34 -10.46
CA ARG A 339 9.69 0.62 -9.35
C ARG A 339 11.20 0.51 -9.57
N THR A 340 11.97 0.63 -8.51
CA THR A 340 13.40 0.26 -8.50
C THR A 340 13.77 -0.35 -7.15
N THR A 341 14.75 -1.24 -7.13
CA THR A 341 15.29 -1.85 -5.89
C THR A 341 16.29 -0.95 -5.17
N SER A 342 16.76 0.13 -5.82
CA SER A 342 17.66 1.13 -5.24
C SER A 342 17.00 2.52 -5.23
N VAL A 343 17.72 3.56 -4.79
CA VAL A 343 17.23 4.95 -4.81
C VAL A 343 17.75 5.66 -6.05
N VAL A 344 16.84 6.21 -6.87
CA VAL A 344 17.20 7.07 -8.01
C VAL A 344 17.77 8.40 -7.50
N GLN A 345 19.02 8.69 -7.86
CA GLN A 345 19.73 9.93 -7.52
C GLN A 345 19.63 10.99 -8.61
N SER A 346 19.46 10.55 -9.86
CA SER A 346 19.18 11.43 -11.00
C SER A 346 18.26 10.75 -11.97
N VAL A 347 17.34 11.51 -12.56
CA VAL A 347 16.54 11.07 -13.69
C VAL A 347 16.28 12.25 -14.63
N VAL A 348 16.29 11.98 -15.93
CA VAL A 348 15.94 12.89 -17.01
C VAL A 348 14.95 12.16 -17.91
N TYR A 349 13.79 12.76 -18.13
CA TYR A 349 12.74 12.29 -19.04
C TYR A 349 12.73 13.15 -20.30
N ALA A 350 13.66 12.91 -21.23
CA ALA A 350 13.70 13.58 -22.53
C ALA A 350 12.87 12.80 -23.57
N LYS A 351 12.44 13.48 -24.63
CA LYS A 351 11.74 12.82 -25.74
C LYS A 351 12.63 11.73 -26.36
N GLY A 352 12.18 10.48 -26.30
CA GLY A 352 12.91 9.35 -26.90
C GLY A 352 14.17 8.95 -26.14
N ARG A 353 14.40 9.51 -24.95
CA ARG A 353 15.57 9.21 -24.12
C ARG A 353 15.27 9.37 -22.63
N ILE A 354 15.39 8.28 -21.88
CA ILE A 354 15.35 8.35 -20.41
C ILE A 354 16.73 7.96 -19.88
N GLU A 355 17.27 8.78 -19.00
CA GLU A 355 18.53 8.51 -18.31
C GLU A 355 18.33 8.62 -16.82
N PHE A 356 18.81 7.63 -16.08
CA PHE A 356 18.79 7.67 -14.63
C PHE A 356 20.02 7.03 -14.00
N THR A 357 20.37 7.49 -12.80
CA THR A 357 21.42 6.89 -11.97
C THR A 357 20.86 6.49 -10.62
N VAL A 358 21.18 5.27 -10.16
CA VAL A 358 20.82 4.77 -8.83
C VAL A 358 21.98 4.87 -7.83
N PHE A 359 21.66 4.89 -6.54
CA PHE A 359 22.63 4.98 -5.44
C PHE A 359 23.62 3.80 -5.44
N ASP A 360 23.11 2.58 -5.55
CA ASP A 360 23.88 1.34 -5.58
C ASP A 360 23.21 0.31 -6.49
N ALA A 361 23.94 -0.77 -6.80
CA ALA A 361 23.43 -1.85 -7.63
C ALA A 361 24.00 -3.20 -7.17
N PRO A 362 23.61 -3.70 -5.97
CA PRO A 362 23.96 -5.06 -5.56
C PRO A 362 23.40 -6.13 -6.53
N ALA A 363 23.71 -7.40 -6.30
CA ALA A 363 23.11 -8.48 -7.09
C ALA A 363 21.57 -8.45 -7.02
N GLN A 364 20.90 -8.80 -8.11
CA GLN A 364 19.45 -8.73 -8.29
C GLN A 364 18.87 -7.29 -8.28
N THR A 365 19.68 -6.30 -8.66
CA THR A 365 19.17 -4.92 -8.81
C THR A 365 18.32 -4.82 -10.07
N ALA A 366 17.08 -4.39 -9.88
CA ALA A 366 16.12 -4.28 -10.97
C ALA A 366 15.35 -2.95 -10.93
N THR A 367 15.05 -2.44 -12.12
CA THR A 367 14.20 -1.27 -12.33
C THR A 367 13.10 -1.60 -13.33
N VAL A 368 11.85 -1.26 -12.99
CA VAL A 368 10.66 -1.45 -13.82
C VAL A 368 10.18 -0.08 -14.30
N LEU A 369 9.92 0.01 -15.61
CA LEU A 369 9.36 1.18 -16.26
C LEU A 369 8.09 0.80 -16.99
N ARG A 370 7.13 1.72 -17.04
CA ARG A 370 6.07 1.72 -18.06
C ARG A 370 6.44 2.77 -19.09
N LEU A 371 6.52 2.36 -20.36
CA LEU A 371 6.94 3.20 -21.47
C LEU A 371 5.86 3.22 -22.56
N SER A 372 5.70 4.35 -23.23
CA SER A 372 4.79 4.54 -24.36
C SER A 372 5.35 4.00 -25.69
N PHE A 373 6.54 3.39 -25.66
CA PHE A 373 7.27 2.86 -26.80
C PHE A 373 8.11 1.64 -26.42
N LEU A 374 8.47 0.81 -27.40
CA LEU A 374 9.48 -0.24 -27.24
C LEU A 374 10.88 0.39 -27.39
N PRO A 375 11.79 0.27 -26.42
CA PRO A 375 13.15 0.80 -26.57
C PRO A 375 13.91 0.15 -27.73
N ASP A 376 14.62 0.96 -28.51
CA ASP A 376 15.56 0.48 -29.54
C ASP A 376 16.87 0.01 -28.91
N ARG A 377 17.27 0.66 -27.81
CA ARG A 377 18.55 0.41 -27.13
C ARG A 377 18.44 0.76 -25.66
N ILE A 378 19.01 -0.10 -24.82
CA ILE A 378 19.22 0.14 -23.38
C ILE A 378 20.68 -0.11 -23.07
N THR A 379 21.32 0.80 -22.33
CA THR A 379 22.70 0.67 -21.87
C THR A 379 22.79 0.82 -20.36
N ALA A 380 23.77 0.15 -19.76
CA ALA A 380 24.12 0.22 -18.35
C ALA A 380 25.62 0.54 -18.19
N ASP A 381 25.94 1.69 -17.59
CA ASP A 381 27.27 2.30 -17.57
C ASP A 381 27.94 2.31 -18.96
N GLY A 382 27.15 2.64 -20.00
CA GLY A 382 27.59 2.68 -21.40
C GLY A 382 27.71 1.33 -22.11
N GLN A 383 27.43 0.21 -21.44
CA GLN A 383 27.42 -1.14 -22.04
C GLN A 383 26.01 -1.54 -22.47
N ASP A 384 25.85 -2.08 -23.67
CA ASP A 384 24.54 -2.53 -24.16
C ASP A 384 23.97 -3.67 -23.30
N LEU A 385 22.70 -3.55 -22.94
CA LEU A 385 21.95 -4.62 -22.30
C LEU A 385 21.15 -5.40 -23.36
N PRO A 386 21.20 -6.74 -23.37
CA PRO A 386 20.41 -7.55 -24.30
C PRO A 386 18.94 -7.64 -23.86
N LEU A 387 18.04 -7.77 -24.83
CA LEU A 387 16.67 -8.25 -24.60
C LEU A 387 16.74 -9.75 -24.27
N LEU A 388 16.10 -10.15 -23.17
CA LEU A 388 16.10 -11.52 -22.66
C LEU A 388 14.68 -12.10 -22.63
N SER A 389 14.58 -13.43 -22.46
CA SER A 389 13.32 -14.11 -22.16
C SER A 389 13.07 -14.30 -20.65
N ALA A 390 14.12 -14.18 -19.85
CA ALA A 390 14.10 -14.23 -18.38
C ALA A 390 15.32 -13.45 -17.84
N LEU A 391 15.20 -12.85 -16.66
CA LEU A 391 16.25 -11.98 -16.07
C LEU A 391 17.21 -12.75 -15.16
N ASP A 392 17.84 -13.79 -15.70
CA ASP A 392 18.85 -14.57 -14.96
C ASP A 392 20.23 -13.86 -14.91
N GLU A 393 20.43 -12.85 -15.75
CA GLU A 393 21.61 -11.99 -15.83
C GLU A 393 21.24 -10.54 -16.18
N ASN A 394 22.24 -9.65 -16.29
CA ASN A 394 22.00 -8.26 -16.70
C ASN A 394 21.44 -8.20 -18.13
N GLY A 395 20.32 -7.50 -18.28
CA GLY A 395 19.52 -7.48 -19.49
C GLY A 395 18.15 -6.87 -19.20
N TYR A 396 17.24 -6.93 -20.17
CA TYR A 396 15.88 -6.43 -19.95
C TYR A 396 14.82 -7.34 -20.56
N LEU A 397 13.61 -7.28 -20.00
CA LEU A 397 12.37 -7.78 -20.59
C LEU A 397 11.58 -6.59 -21.11
N ALA A 398 10.81 -6.79 -22.18
CA ALA A 398 9.87 -5.81 -22.70
C ALA A 398 8.56 -6.52 -23.05
N GLU A 399 7.50 -6.23 -22.29
CA GLU A 399 6.20 -6.89 -22.40
C GLU A 399 5.14 -5.88 -22.86
N PRO A 400 4.41 -6.12 -23.96
CA PRO A 400 3.35 -5.22 -24.38
C PRO A 400 2.18 -5.27 -23.39
N VAL A 401 1.68 -4.11 -22.96
CA VAL A 401 0.58 -4.02 -21.97
C VAL A 401 -0.65 -3.24 -22.46
N GLY A 402 -0.77 -3.07 -23.78
CA GLY A 402 -1.90 -2.41 -24.42
C GLY A 402 -1.64 -0.95 -24.77
N SER A 403 -2.47 -0.38 -25.64
CA SER A 403 -2.38 1.03 -26.10
C SER A 403 -1.01 1.43 -26.69
N GLY A 404 -0.18 0.48 -27.12
CA GLY A 404 1.18 0.73 -27.60
C GLY A 404 2.25 0.85 -26.52
N ASP A 405 1.89 0.62 -25.25
CA ASP A 405 2.81 0.67 -24.12
C ASP A 405 3.52 -0.66 -23.88
N TYR A 406 4.68 -0.56 -23.23
CA TYR A 406 5.49 -1.68 -22.79
C TYR A 406 5.83 -1.55 -21.30
N LEU A 407 5.73 -2.66 -20.58
CA LEU A 407 6.44 -2.82 -19.32
C LEU A 407 7.86 -3.29 -19.60
N VAL A 408 8.83 -2.50 -19.18
CA VAL A 408 10.25 -2.80 -19.33
C VAL A 408 10.85 -3.07 -17.96
N THR A 409 11.33 -4.29 -17.75
CA THR A 409 12.06 -4.65 -16.51
C THR A 409 13.53 -4.84 -16.84
N ILE A 410 14.39 -4.03 -16.23
CA ILE A 410 15.83 -3.99 -16.47
C ILE A 410 16.54 -4.57 -15.25
N ARG A 411 17.33 -5.63 -15.41
CA ARG A 411 18.28 -6.10 -14.39
C ARG A 411 19.66 -5.52 -14.70
N HIS A 412 20.28 -4.88 -13.71
CA HIS A 412 21.51 -4.09 -13.89
C HIS A 412 22.48 -4.19 -12.70
N ASP A 413 22.79 -5.41 -12.29
CA ASP A 413 23.72 -5.73 -11.19
C ASP A 413 25.10 -5.10 -11.44
N GLY A 414 25.62 -4.39 -10.44
CA GLY A 414 26.91 -3.69 -10.49
C GLY A 414 26.95 -2.47 -11.41
N LYS A 415 25.82 -2.08 -12.02
CA LYS A 415 25.71 -0.96 -12.96
C LYS A 415 24.72 0.07 -12.46
N ARG A 416 25.11 1.35 -12.47
CA ARG A 416 24.34 2.40 -11.78
C ARG A 416 23.65 3.36 -12.72
N THR A 417 24.24 3.66 -13.88
CA THR A 417 23.69 4.61 -14.84
C THR A 417 23.04 3.86 -15.99
N ILE A 418 21.74 4.08 -16.18
CA ILE A 418 20.94 3.45 -17.23
C ILE A 418 20.52 4.52 -18.22
N VAL A 419 20.70 4.23 -19.51
CA VAL A 419 20.21 5.07 -20.61
C VAL A 419 19.39 4.20 -21.54
N LEU A 420 18.16 4.61 -21.79
CA LEU A 420 17.28 3.97 -22.76
C LEU A 420 16.87 4.97 -23.83
N THR A 421 16.83 4.52 -25.08
CA THR A 421 16.44 5.32 -26.25
C THR A 421 15.44 4.57 -27.10
N GLY A 422 14.50 5.28 -27.72
CA GLY A 422 13.54 4.67 -28.64
C GLY A 422 12.58 5.67 -29.27
N PRO A 423 11.63 5.17 -30.09
CA PRO A 423 10.70 6.00 -30.86
C PRO A 423 9.55 6.50 -29.98
N ASP A 424 9.84 7.39 -29.05
CA ASP A 424 8.84 8.01 -28.17
C ASP A 424 7.84 8.86 -28.99
N PRO A 425 6.53 8.58 -28.91
CA PRO A 425 5.50 9.31 -29.63
C PRO A 425 5.25 10.73 -29.11
N GLN A 426 5.86 11.14 -27.98
CA GLN A 426 5.69 12.48 -27.42
C GLN A 426 6.21 13.58 -28.38
N ASN A 427 5.62 14.77 -28.29
CA ASN A 427 6.10 15.99 -28.95
C ASN A 427 6.94 16.83 -27.99
N GLN A 428 7.89 17.60 -28.54
CA GLN A 428 8.75 18.51 -27.78
C GLN A 428 8.98 19.78 -28.61
N VAL A 429 8.86 20.94 -27.97
CA VAL A 429 9.11 22.26 -28.55
C VAL A 429 10.18 22.99 -27.73
N ASP A 430 11.03 23.73 -28.44
CA ASP A 430 12.20 24.41 -27.88
C ASP A 430 11.77 25.72 -27.21
N ASP A 431 12.55 26.24 -26.27
CA ASP A 431 12.25 27.52 -25.64
C ASP A 431 12.30 28.71 -26.62
N LEU A 432 12.99 28.57 -27.76
CA LEU A 432 12.96 29.59 -28.83
C LEU A 432 11.61 29.62 -29.57
N ASP A 433 10.84 28.54 -29.52
CA ASP A 433 9.54 28.41 -30.18
C ASP A 433 8.35 28.69 -29.23
N VAL A 434 8.62 28.98 -27.95
CA VAL A 434 7.58 29.47 -27.02
C VAL A 434 7.48 30.99 -27.08
N LYS A 435 6.27 31.52 -26.84
CA LYS A 435 6.05 32.97 -26.86
C LYS A 435 6.47 33.57 -25.53
N LEU A 436 7.55 34.35 -25.54
CA LEU A 436 8.05 35.08 -24.36
C LEU A 436 7.54 36.53 -24.34
N ALA A 437 7.10 36.99 -23.17
CA ALA A 437 6.70 38.37 -22.89
C ALA A 437 7.41 38.91 -21.65
N GLY A 438 7.80 40.19 -21.67
CA GLY A 438 8.63 40.79 -20.63
C GLY A 438 10.13 40.54 -20.85
N GLU A 439 10.93 40.70 -19.80
CA GLU A 439 12.38 40.56 -19.89
C GLU A 439 12.81 39.09 -19.76
N TRP A 440 13.22 38.50 -20.87
CA TRP A 440 13.86 37.18 -20.93
C TRP A 440 15.25 37.32 -21.57
N ARG A 441 16.20 36.53 -21.09
CA ARG A 441 17.52 36.40 -21.71
C ARG A 441 17.74 34.95 -22.12
N GLN A 442 18.39 34.77 -23.26
CA GLN A 442 18.97 33.49 -23.64
C GLN A 442 20.26 33.25 -22.85
N ALA A 443 20.46 32.01 -22.40
CA ALA A 443 21.63 31.59 -21.65
C ALA A 443 22.22 30.33 -22.30
N ASP A 444 23.50 30.38 -22.67
CA ASP A 444 24.21 29.20 -23.16
C ASP A 444 24.29 28.15 -22.04
N ASP A 445 23.89 26.91 -22.36
CA ASP A 445 23.95 25.77 -21.46
C ASP A 445 24.15 24.48 -22.28
N PRO A 446 25.32 23.82 -22.24
CA PRO A 446 25.59 22.63 -23.04
C PRO A 446 24.72 21.42 -22.66
N ASN A 447 24.05 21.44 -21.50
CA ASN A 447 23.13 20.39 -21.08
C ASN A 447 21.66 20.71 -21.46
N ALA A 448 21.39 21.92 -21.93
CA ALA A 448 20.09 22.33 -22.45
C ALA A 448 19.82 21.73 -23.83
N TRP A 449 18.56 21.63 -24.20
CA TRP A 449 18.22 21.27 -25.56
C TRP A 449 18.66 22.39 -26.51
N ASN A 450 19.26 22.03 -27.64
CA ASN A 450 19.92 22.98 -28.55
C ASN A 450 20.97 23.90 -27.90
N GLU A 451 21.55 23.48 -26.76
CA GLU A 451 22.65 24.15 -26.04
C GLU A 451 22.31 25.54 -25.47
N ALA A 452 21.03 25.91 -25.34
CA ALA A 452 20.59 27.18 -24.76
C ALA A 452 19.25 27.05 -24.03
N LEU A 453 18.97 27.97 -23.10
CA LEU A 453 17.67 28.05 -22.42
C LEU A 453 17.28 29.50 -22.09
N SER A 454 15.98 29.72 -21.90
CA SER A 454 15.39 31.01 -21.55
C SER A 454 15.36 31.24 -20.05
N VAL A 455 15.90 32.37 -19.60
CA VAL A 455 15.95 32.76 -18.19
C VAL A 455 15.24 34.09 -17.96
N SER A 456 14.39 34.14 -16.94
CA SER A 456 13.88 35.40 -16.42
C SER A 456 13.79 35.38 -14.89
N ARG A 457 13.99 36.54 -14.29
CA ARG A 457 13.76 36.82 -12.86
C ARG A 457 12.83 38.01 -12.67
N THR A 458 12.28 38.53 -13.76
CA THR A 458 11.51 39.77 -13.75
C THR A 458 10.05 39.43 -13.47
N LYS A 459 9.52 39.95 -12.37
CA LYS A 459 8.11 39.75 -11.99
C LYS A 459 7.18 40.11 -13.15
N GLY A 460 6.28 39.18 -13.48
CA GLY A 460 5.30 39.35 -14.56
C GLY A 460 5.85 39.05 -15.96
N ALA A 461 7.13 38.69 -16.11
CA ALA A 461 7.60 38.06 -17.34
C ALA A 461 6.86 36.74 -17.53
N ALA A 462 6.41 36.47 -18.75
CA ALA A 462 5.57 35.32 -19.06
C ALA A 462 6.13 34.50 -20.23
N SER A 463 5.93 33.19 -20.16
CA SER A 463 6.12 32.24 -21.27
C SER A 463 4.79 31.59 -21.59
N THR A 464 4.43 31.54 -22.87
CA THR A 464 3.13 31.02 -23.34
C THR A 464 3.33 30.04 -24.49
N TYR A 465 2.62 28.91 -24.43
CA TYR A 465 2.62 27.91 -25.49
C TYR A 465 1.22 27.32 -25.70
N GLU A 466 0.81 27.20 -26.96
CA GLU A 466 -0.42 26.50 -27.37
C GLU A 466 -0.06 25.08 -27.82
N PHE A 467 -0.74 24.08 -27.26
CA PHE A 467 -0.57 22.68 -27.65
C PHE A 467 -1.91 22.02 -27.90
N THR A 468 -1.92 20.93 -28.67
CA THR A 468 -3.07 20.03 -28.77
C THR A 468 -2.65 18.70 -28.18
N GLY A 469 -3.33 18.24 -27.13
CA GLY A 469 -2.95 17.03 -26.43
C GLY A 469 -3.67 16.84 -25.10
N ASN A 470 -3.42 15.71 -24.44
CA ASN A 470 -4.00 15.34 -23.15
C ASN A 470 -3.01 15.42 -21.97
N GLN A 471 -1.77 15.82 -22.23
CA GLN A 471 -0.75 16.03 -21.21
C GLN A 471 0.31 17.05 -21.66
N VAL A 472 0.94 17.72 -20.69
CA VAL A 472 2.03 18.69 -20.90
C VAL A 472 3.05 18.66 -19.76
N ARG A 473 4.33 18.85 -20.09
CA ARG A 473 5.45 18.99 -19.15
C ARG A 473 6.30 20.20 -19.52
N VAL A 474 6.78 20.92 -18.52
CA VAL A 474 7.75 22.01 -18.66
C VAL A 474 9.11 21.48 -18.21
N ILE A 475 10.10 21.61 -19.09
CA ILE A 475 11.48 21.17 -18.85
C ILE A 475 12.36 22.40 -18.64
N GLY A 476 13.30 22.31 -17.71
CA GLY A 476 14.28 23.36 -17.45
C GLY A 476 15.34 22.92 -16.46
N SER A 477 16.11 23.90 -15.98
CA SER A 477 17.13 23.70 -14.97
C SER A 477 16.66 24.16 -13.59
N VAL A 478 17.26 23.62 -12.55
CA VAL A 478 17.12 24.07 -11.17
C VAL A 478 18.49 24.30 -10.54
N ASP A 479 18.64 25.31 -9.70
CA ASP A 479 19.88 25.60 -8.98
C ASP A 479 19.62 26.48 -7.74
N THR A 480 20.69 26.94 -7.07
CA THR A 480 20.57 27.74 -5.84
C THR A 480 20.01 29.15 -6.07
N ASP A 481 20.06 29.66 -7.32
CA ASP A 481 19.54 30.98 -7.72
C ASP A 481 18.09 30.92 -8.22
N GLY A 482 17.48 29.74 -8.16
CA GLY A 482 16.14 29.43 -8.67
C GLY A 482 15.02 30.26 -8.06
N GLY A 483 14.13 30.75 -8.92
CA GLY A 483 12.94 31.51 -8.59
C GLY A 483 11.66 30.70 -8.69
N ARG A 484 10.53 31.38 -8.44
CA ARG A 484 9.20 30.80 -8.59
C ARG A 484 8.45 31.36 -9.79
N ALA A 485 7.57 30.55 -10.35
CA ALA A 485 6.59 30.97 -11.34
C ALA A 485 5.21 30.35 -11.07
N GLU A 486 4.17 31.14 -11.33
CA GLU A 486 2.79 30.67 -11.34
C GLU A 486 2.48 30.01 -12.68
N VAL A 487 1.67 28.96 -12.68
CA VAL A 487 1.26 28.25 -13.89
C VAL A 487 -0.24 28.45 -14.10
N TYR A 488 -0.62 28.73 -15.34
CA TYR A 488 -1.99 28.85 -15.80
C TYR A 488 -2.21 27.87 -16.96
N LEU A 489 -3.34 27.18 -16.95
CA LEU A 489 -3.78 26.32 -18.04
C LEU A 489 -5.18 26.78 -18.45
N ASP A 490 -5.35 27.14 -19.72
CA ASP A 490 -6.62 27.66 -20.27
C ASP A 490 -7.17 28.87 -19.49
N GLY A 491 -6.25 29.69 -18.97
CA GLY A 491 -6.57 30.87 -18.15
C GLY A 491 -6.86 30.55 -16.68
N GLU A 492 -6.91 29.28 -16.29
CA GLU A 492 -7.10 28.87 -14.90
C GLU A 492 -5.77 28.67 -14.18
N LYS A 493 -5.60 29.39 -13.06
CA LYS A 493 -4.42 29.27 -12.21
C LYS A 493 -4.34 27.87 -11.60
N GLN A 494 -3.21 27.21 -11.82
CA GLN A 494 -2.91 25.90 -11.28
C GLN A 494 -2.46 26.00 -9.82
N ARG A 495 -2.67 24.91 -9.06
CA ARG A 495 -2.31 24.85 -7.63
C ARG A 495 -0.82 24.64 -7.41
N THR A 496 -0.20 23.89 -8.29
CA THR A 496 1.24 23.66 -8.27
C THR A 496 1.93 24.81 -8.99
N LEU A 497 2.90 25.43 -8.31
CA LEU A 497 3.79 26.42 -8.88
C LEU A 497 5.07 25.75 -9.35
N ILE A 498 5.83 26.42 -10.23
CA ILE A 498 7.21 26.05 -10.53
C ILE A 498 8.11 26.65 -9.46
N ASP A 499 8.96 25.85 -8.83
CA ASP A 499 10.06 26.30 -7.98
C ASP A 499 11.38 25.78 -8.57
N CYS A 500 12.18 26.69 -9.11
CA CYS A 500 13.46 26.35 -9.74
C CYS A 500 14.60 26.19 -8.73
N TRP A 501 14.33 26.25 -7.42
CA TRP A 501 15.36 26.11 -6.41
C TRP A 501 15.74 24.65 -6.15
N CYS A 502 17.05 24.39 -6.17
CA CYS A 502 17.62 23.11 -5.76
C CYS A 502 19.00 23.36 -5.11
N PRO A 503 19.40 22.60 -4.07
CA PRO A 503 20.70 22.78 -3.42
C PRO A 503 21.91 22.54 -4.34
N SER A 504 21.70 21.86 -5.47
CA SER A 504 22.70 21.66 -6.52
C SER A 504 22.08 21.85 -7.90
N ARG A 505 22.87 22.29 -8.88
CA ARG A 505 22.40 22.46 -10.26
C ARG A 505 21.97 21.11 -10.84
N ARG A 506 20.81 21.09 -11.48
CA ARG A 506 20.31 19.94 -12.25
C ARG A 506 19.64 20.47 -13.50
N ASP A 507 20.04 19.96 -14.65
CA ASP A 507 19.50 20.36 -15.95
C ASP A 507 18.49 19.32 -16.45
N GLN A 508 17.69 19.68 -17.45
CA GLN A 508 16.70 18.76 -18.07
C GLN A 508 15.72 18.14 -17.06
N GLN A 509 15.30 18.90 -16.05
CA GLN A 509 14.37 18.45 -15.01
C GLN A 509 12.93 18.81 -15.38
N VAL A 510 11.98 17.99 -14.91
CA VAL A 510 10.54 18.30 -15.04
C VAL A 510 10.19 19.33 -13.97
N LEU A 511 9.93 20.57 -14.39
CA LEU A 511 9.57 21.68 -13.50
C LEU A 511 8.07 21.74 -13.19
N TYR A 512 7.26 21.27 -14.14
CA TYR A 512 5.81 21.19 -14.02
C TYR A 512 5.29 20.07 -14.92
N SER A 513 4.24 19.37 -14.48
CA SER A 513 3.56 18.34 -15.27
C SER A 513 2.05 18.37 -15.04
N ARG A 514 1.28 18.18 -16.11
CA ARG A 514 -0.18 17.98 -16.06
C ARG A 514 -0.57 16.88 -17.04
N SER A 515 -1.19 15.83 -16.53
CA SER A 515 -1.78 14.73 -17.30
C SER A 515 -3.29 14.67 -17.10
N GLY A 516 -3.98 13.81 -17.87
CA GLY A 516 -5.42 13.60 -17.75
C GLY A 516 -6.27 14.77 -18.26
N LEU A 517 -5.74 15.60 -19.16
CA LEU A 517 -6.49 16.64 -19.84
C LEU A 517 -7.39 16.02 -20.92
N ALA A 518 -8.42 16.75 -21.35
CA ALA A 518 -9.13 16.40 -22.57
C ALA A 518 -8.16 16.45 -23.76
N ASN A 519 -8.33 15.60 -24.77
CA ASN A 519 -7.43 15.63 -25.93
C ASN A 519 -7.87 16.73 -26.91
N GLU A 520 -7.61 17.98 -26.54
CA GLU A 520 -8.02 19.17 -27.28
C GLU A 520 -6.94 20.26 -27.26
N LYS A 521 -7.27 21.46 -27.77
CA LYS A 521 -6.35 22.59 -27.77
C LYS A 521 -6.31 23.23 -26.38
N HIS A 522 -5.11 23.41 -25.85
CA HIS A 522 -4.85 24.04 -24.57
C HIS A 522 -3.85 25.20 -24.68
N LEU A 523 -3.93 26.13 -23.73
CA LEU A 523 -3.00 27.24 -23.56
C LEU A 523 -2.26 27.10 -22.23
N LEU A 524 -0.95 26.84 -22.27
CA LEU A 524 -0.06 26.89 -21.11
C LEU A 524 0.54 28.29 -20.98
N GLU A 525 0.44 28.87 -19.79
CA GLU A 525 1.11 30.14 -19.45
C GLU A 525 1.87 30.02 -18.12
N ILE A 526 3.12 30.48 -18.12
CA ILE A 526 4.02 30.47 -16.96
C ILE A 526 4.39 31.92 -16.65
N VAL A 527 4.13 32.39 -15.43
CA VAL A 527 4.32 33.79 -15.02
C VAL A 527 5.32 33.87 -13.88
N VAL A 528 6.47 34.50 -14.13
CA VAL A 528 7.55 34.67 -13.14
C VAL A 528 7.08 35.57 -12.00
N THR A 529 7.27 35.12 -10.75
CA THR A 529 6.84 35.91 -9.57
C THR A 529 7.84 36.99 -9.18
N GLY A 530 9.10 36.82 -9.58
CA GLY A 530 10.23 37.72 -9.28
C GLY A 530 10.85 37.49 -7.90
N ASP A 531 10.53 36.37 -7.26
CA ASP A 531 11.03 35.97 -5.95
C ASP A 531 11.29 34.47 -5.88
N GLY A 532 12.34 34.06 -5.18
CA GLY A 532 12.60 32.66 -4.84
C GLY A 532 11.89 32.22 -3.57
N ASN A 533 12.06 30.95 -3.21
CA ASN A 533 11.71 30.48 -1.86
C ASN A 533 12.75 31.01 -0.83
N PRO A 534 12.50 30.90 0.49
CA PRO A 534 13.40 31.45 1.51
C PRO A 534 14.84 30.90 1.53
N ARG A 535 15.12 29.79 0.83
CA ARG A 535 16.47 29.21 0.70
C ARG A 535 17.18 29.67 -0.58
N SER A 536 16.48 30.33 -1.49
CA SER A 536 17.04 30.78 -2.76
C SER A 536 17.92 32.02 -2.60
N THR A 537 19.00 32.07 -3.38
CA THR A 537 19.87 33.26 -3.50
C THR A 537 19.39 34.24 -4.57
N GLY A 538 18.36 33.89 -5.33
CA GLY A 538 17.82 34.72 -6.41
C GLY A 538 16.38 34.38 -6.79
N ALA A 539 16.08 34.57 -8.07
CA ALA A 539 14.72 34.47 -8.59
C ALA A 539 14.66 34.00 -10.05
N ASN A 540 15.68 33.29 -10.55
CA ASN A 540 15.72 32.84 -11.94
C ASN A 540 14.76 31.68 -12.19
N VAL A 541 13.88 31.84 -13.18
CA VAL A 541 13.05 30.78 -13.74
C VAL A 541 13.68 30.38 -15.07
N TYR A 542 13.91 29.08 -15.25
CA TYR A 542 14.62 28.49 -16.37
C TYR A 542 13.63 27.69 -17.23
N ILE A 543 13.44 28.05 -18.49
CA ILE A 543 12.58 27.33 -19.44
C ILE A 543 13.45 26.84 -20.59
N ASP A 544 13.46 25.54 -20.82
CA ASP A 544 14.27 24.88 -21.84
C ASP A 544 13.38 24.23 -22.91
N ALA A 545 12.31 23.53 -22.51
CA ALA A 545 11.41 22.91 -23.47
C ALA A 545 9.99 22.74 -22.91
N VAL A 546 9.04 22.59 -23.82
CA VAL A 546 7.69 22.08 -23.50
C VAL A 546 7.49 20.76 -24.20
N GLN A 547 7.17 19.71 -23.43
CA GLN A 547 6.80 18.41 -23.95
C GLN A 547 5.28 18.21 -23.83
N TYR A 548 4.65 17.60 -24.83
CA TYR A 548 3.20 17.34 -24.82
C TYR A 548 2.87 16.10 -25.66
N SER A 549 1.69 15.52 -25.44
CA SER A 549 1.25 14.33 -26.18
C SER A 549 -0.24 14.38 -26.45
N ASP A 550 -0.64 13.91 -27.63
CA ASP A 550 -2.03 13.72 -28.07
C ASP A 550 -2.40 12.22 -28.14
N GLN A 551 -1.51 11.36 -27.67
CA GLN A 551 -1.69 9.92 -27.70
C GLN A 551 -2.79 9.50 -26.74
N THR A 552 -3.77 8.75 -27.23
CA THR A 552 -4.87 8.25 -26.43
C THR A 552 -4.62 6.81 -25.97
N ALA A 553 -5.17 6.47 -24.81
CA ALA A 553 -5.39 5.10 -24.38
C ALA A 553 -6.88 4.95 -24.09
N GLU A 554 -7.46 3.81 -24.46
CA GLU A 554 -8.83 3.50 -24.08
C GLU A 554 -8.88 3.31 -22.56
N PRO A 555 -9.73 4.06 -21.83
CA PRO A 555 -9.87 3.87 -20.39
C PRO A 555 -10.52 2.51 -20.13
N GLU A 556 -9.80 1.61 -19.47
CA GLU A 556 -10.38 0.34 -19.02
C GLU A 556 -11.14 0.59 -17.71
N PHE A 557 -12.45 0.38 -17.72
CA PHE A 557 -13.33 0.64 -16.57
C PHE A 557 -13.13 -0.31 -15.36
N GLY A 558 -12.13 -1.19 -15.40
CA GLY A 558 -11.81 -2.15 -14.32
C GLY A 558 -12.92 -3.16 -13.97
N ALA A 559 -14.04 -3.16 -14.70
CA ALA A 559 -15.25 -3.90 -14.37
C ALA A 559 -15.18 -5.41 -14.73
N GLY A 560 -14.19 -5.82 -15.54
CA GLY A 560 -13.96 -7.21 -15.93
C GLY A 560 -12.87 -7.91 -15.11
N GLY A 561 -12.74 -9.22 -15.31
CA GLY A 561 -11.71 -10.04 -14.66
C GLY A 561 -12.12 -10.61 -13.30
N GLY A 562 -11.17 -11.26 -12.64
CA GLY A 562 -11.35 -11.96 -11.37
C GLY A 562 -10.96 -13.44 -11.45
N PRO A 563 -10.92 -14.14 -10.31
CA PRO A 563 -10.57 -15.54 -10.27
C PRO A 563 -11.63 -16.38 -10.99
N THR A 564 -11.18 -17.28 -11.86
CA THR A 564 -12.01 -18.26 -12.59
C THR A 564 -11.94 -19.66 -11.97
N SER A 565 -11.03 -19.90 -11.03
CA SER A 565 -10.87 -21.19 -10.36
C SER A 565 -11.86 -21.37 -9.20
N PRO A 566 -12.19 -22.63 -8.83
CA PRO A 566 -12.96 -22.92 -7.63
C PRO A 566 -12.36 -22.27 -6.38
N GLN A 567 -13.21 -21.59 -5.60
CA GLN A 567 -12.87 -21.02 -4.31
C GLN A 567 -13.48 -21.86 -3.21
N ARG A 568 -12.63 -22.39 -2.31
CA ARG A 568 -13.01 -23.29 -1.23
C ARG A 568 -12.47 -22.81 0.10
N MET A 569 -13.35 -22.76 1.11
CA MET A 569 -12.97 -22.26 2.43
C MET A 569 -13.69 -22.96 3.59
N ILE A 570 -13.00 -23.07 4.72
CA ILE A 570 -13.53 -23.65 5.97
C ILE A 570 -13.59 -22.54 7.03
N PHE A 571 -14.78 -22.31 7.57
CA PHE A 571 -15.01 -21.29 8.59
C PHE A 571 -14.47 -21.75 9.94
N GLY A 572 -13.93 -20.81 10.71
CA GLY A 572 -13.32 -21.08 12.01
C GLY A 572 -12.01 -21.87 11.95
N TYR A 573 -11.54 -22.32 10.78
CA TYR A 573 -10.41 -23.24 10.70
C TYR A 573 -9.07 -22.55 11.03
N PRO A 574 -8.38 -22.89 12.14
CA PRO A 574 -7.22 -22.13 12.61
C PRO A 574 -5.88 -22.67 12.07
N ARG A 575 -5.91 -23.49 11.02
CA ARG A 575 -4.76 -24.23 10.49
C ARG A 575 -4.43 -23.80 9.06
N GLU A 576 -3.37 -24.35 8.50
CA GLU A 576 -3.05 -24.23 7.07
C GLU A 576 -4.10 -24.91 6.18
N LYS A 577 -3.90 -24.95 4.86
CA LYS A 577 -4.81 -25.60 3.91
C LYS A 577 -5.13 -27.06 4.26
N TYR A 578 -6.39 -27.44 4.07
CA TYR A 578 -6.89 -28.81 4.18
C TYR A 578 -7.07 -29.42 2.78
N LEU A 579 -6.55 -30.63 2.57
CA LEU A 579 -6.83 -31.42 1.37
C LEU A 579 -7.96 -32.41 1.67
N ASP A 580 -9.05 -32.31 0.92
CA ASP A 580 -10.11 -33.31 1.00
C ASP A 580 -9.70 -34.63 0.33
N ARG A 581 -10.51 -35.69 0.48
CA ARG A 581 -10.21 -37.00 -0.12
C ARG A 581 -10.18 -37.01 -1.65
N LYS A 582 -10.69 -35.97 -2.32
CA LYS A 582 -10.61 -35.81 -3.77
C LYS A 582 -9.39 -34.97 -4.20
N GLY A 583 -8.58 -34.52 -3.23
CA GLY A 583 -7.41 -33.68 -3.47
C GLY A 583 -7.75 -32.19 -3.66
N ASN A 584 -8.98 -31.76 -3.39
CA ASN A 584 -9.29 -30.34 -3.45
C ASN A 584 -8.69 -29.62 -2.24
N GLU A 585 -8.10 -28.45 -2.48
CA GLU A 585 -7.58 -27.59 -1.41
C GLU A 585 -8.69 -26.71 -0.82
N TRP A 586 -8.72 -26.61 0.50
CA TRP A 586 -9.61 -25.75 1.28
C TRP A 586 -8.77 -24.87 2.21
N ARG A 587 -8.80 -23.53 2.05
CA ARG A 587 -8.08 -22.60 2.95
C ARG A 587 -9.00 -22.07 4.08
N PRO A 588 -8.45 -21.52 5.19
CA PRO A 588 -9.27 -20.82 6.19
C PRO A 588 -10.19 -19.75 5.58
N ALA A 589 -11.43 -19.65 6.07
CA ALA A 589 -12.36 -18.61 5.64
C ALA A 589 -12.15 -17.33 6.46
N THR A 590 -11.56 -16.33 5.82
CA THR A 590 -11.19 -15.05 6.45
C THR A 590 -11.86 -13.84 5.80
N GLU A 591 -12.43 -13.99 4.60
CA GLU A 591 -13.07 -12.91 3.83
C GLU A 591 -14.60 -12.89 4.01
N TRP A 592 -15.07 -12.61 5.22
CA TRP A 592 -16.50 -12.53 5.53
C TRP A 592 -16.76 -11.47 6.62
N VAL A 593 -18.02 -11.06 6.75
CA VAL A 593 -18.43 -9.96 7.64
C VAL A 593 -19.47 -10.44 8.65
N ILE A 594 -19.28 -10.02 9.90
CA ILE A 594 -20.27 -10.10 10.97
C ILE A 594 -20.21 -8.85 11.83
N ARG A 595 -21.38 -8.29 12.16
CA ARG A 595 -21.46 -7.08 12.99
C ARG A 595 -21.49 -7.45 14.47
N SER A 596 -20.31 -7.62 15.08
CA SER A 596 -20.17 -8.00 16.50
C SER A 596 -20.21 -6.82 17.48
N GLY A 597 -20.13 -5.57 16.99
CA GLY A 597 -20.16 -4.34 17.78
C GLY A 597 -18.81 -3.62 17.89
N TYR A 598 -18.86 -2.35 18.31
CA TYR A 598 -17.70 -1.47 18.50
C TYR A 598 -16.60 -2.12 19.37
N GLY A 599 -15.38 -2.18 18.83
CA GLY A 599 -14.19 -2.73 19.51
C GLY A 599 -14.28 -4.21 19.90
N ARG A 600 -15.23 -4.98 19.37
CA ARG A 600 -15.39 -6.40 19.68
C ARG A 600 -14.56 -7.26 18.72
N ASP A 601 -13.89 -8.27 19.26
CA ASP A 601 -13.20 -9.28 18.43
C ASP A 601 -14.22 -10.24 17.82
N THR A 602 -14.30 -10.26 16.48
CA THR A 602 -15.18 -11.17 15.74
C THR A 602 -14.71 -12.62 15.83
N VAL A 603 -13.40 -12.85 15.93
CA VAL A 603 -12.84 -14.21 16.01
C VAL A 603 -13.32 -14.87 17.29
N GLU A 604 -13.11 -14.23 18.44
CA GLU A 604 -13.58 -14.73 19.74
C GLU A 604 -15.09 -15.00 19.78
N ARG A 605 -15.88 -14.14 19.14
CA ARG A 605 -17.35 -14.16 19.27
C ARG A 605 -18.08 -15.08 18.30
N ALA A 606 -17.50 -15.32 17.14
CA ALA A 606 -18.22 -15.92 16.02
C ALA A 606 -17.53 -17.15 15.44
N TRP A 607 -16.28 -17.43 15.80
CA TRP A 607 -15.53 -18.56 15.23
C TRP A 607 -15.53 -19.75 16.19
N TRP A 608 -15.82 -20.94 15.65
CA TRP A 608 -15.49 -22.20 16.30
C TRP A 608 -14.13 -22.67 15.80
N THR A 609 -13.08 -22.24 16.49
CA THR A 609 -11.68 -22.58 16.20
C THR A 609 -11.26 -23.95 16.72
N ASP A 610 -11.86 -24.36 17.84
CA ASP A 610 -11.74 -25.71 18.33
C ASP A 610 -12.74 -26.63 17.63
N ARG A 611 -12.33 -27.89 17.44
CA ARG A 611 -13.20 -28.92 16.86
C ARG A 611 -14.44 -29.10 17.75
N ARG A 612 -15.60 -28.83 17.19
CA ARG A 612 -16.92 -28.99 17.83
C ARG A 612 -17.34 -30.46 17.99
N SER A 613 -16.81 -31.35 17.15
CA SER A 613 -17.04 -32.80 17.22
C SER A 613 -15.84 -33.56 16.68
N ILE A 614 -15.64 -34.78 17.17
CA ILE A 614 -14.69 -35.74 16.57
C ILE A 614 -15.36 -36.47 15.40
N HIS A 615 -16.64 -36.84 15.50
CA HIS A 615 -17.31 -37.61 14.44
C HIS A 615 -18.37 -36.78 13.73
N ILE A 616 -18.43 -36.88 12.41
CA ILE A 616 -19.49 -36.30 11.57
C ILE A 616 -19.98 -37.39 10.61
N ALA A 617 -21.21 -37.85 10.81
CA ALA A 617 -21.82 -38.87 9.96
C ALA A 617 -22.17 -38.32 8.56
N GLY A 618 -22.24 -39.20 7.56
CA GLY A 618 -22.69 -38.83 6.21
C GLY A 618 -21.66 -38.10 5.35
N THR A 619 -20.40 -38.06 5.77
CA THR A 619 -19.28 -37.49 5.00
C THR A 619 -18.03 -38.33 5.16
N ASP A 620 -17.20 -38.34 4.13
CA ASP A 620 -15.83 -38.88 4.17
C ASP A 620 -14.78 -37.80 4.50
N ASN A 621 -15.20 -36.53 4.49
CA ASN A 621 -14.39 -35.35 4.76
C ASN A 621 -14.88 -34.68 6.04
N GLU A 622 -14.74 -35.35 7.20
CA GLU A 622 -15.26 -34.83 8.48
C GLU A 622 -14.67 -33.46 8.84
N GLU A 623 -13.41 -33.18 8.50
CA GLU A 623 -12.75 -31.93 8.88
C GLU A 623 -13.45 -30.68 8.34
N LEU A 624 -14.10 -30.78 7.17
CA LEU A 624 -14.91 -29.69 6.59
C LEU A 624 -16.06 -29.25 7.51
N TYR A 625 -16.44 -30.06 8.50
CA TYR A 625 -17.63 -29.87 9.33
C TYR A 625 -17.32 -29.74 10.82
N ARG A 626 -16.04 -29.81 11.23
CA ARG A 626 -15.65 -29.79 12.65
C ARG A 626 -15.47 -28.38 13.22
N HIS A 627 -15.29 -27.40 12.36
CA HIS A 627 -15.12 -25.98 12.68
C HIS A 627 -16.33 -25.21 12.14
N GLY A 628 -16.38 -23.90 12.35
CA GLY A 628 -17.38 -23.09 11.67
C GLY A 628 -17.44 -21.65 12.13
N ALA A 629 -18.38 -20.91 11.56
CA ALA A 629 -18.79 -19.58 12.00
C ALA A 629 -20.24 -19.60 12.46
N HIS A 630 -20.59 -18.70 13.38
CA HIS A 630 -21.97 -18.50 13.82
C HIS A 630 -22.26 -17.05 14.22
N GLY A 631 -23.54 -16.68 14.20
CA GLY A 631 -24.01 -15.34 14.59
C GLY A 631 -25.43 -15.07 14.10
N GLN A 632 -26.07 -14.00 14.58
CA GLN A 632 -27.44 -13.68 14.18
C GLN A 632 -27.56 -13.50 12.65
N GLU A 633 -26.59 -12.82 12.07
CA GLU A 633 -26.46 -12.61 10.63
C GLU A 633 -24.98 -12.43 10.30
N PHE A 634 -24.53 -13.05 9.21
CA PHE A 634 -23.21 -12.82 8.62
C PHE A 634 -23.26 -13.12 7.11
N TRP A 635 -22.31 -12.56 6.35
CA TRP A 635 -22.26 -12.75 4.90
C TRP A 635 -20.83 -12.85 4.39
N VAL A 636 -20.70 -13.45 3.22
CA VAL A 636 -19.45 -13.70 2.52
C VAL A 636 -19.53 -13.02 1.16
N ASN A 637 -18.54 -12.21 0.81
CA ASN A 637 -18.45 -11.55 -0.49
C ASN A 637 -17.29 -12.13 -1.28
N LEU A 638 -17.58 -12.94 -2.30
CA LEU A 638 -16.55 -13.59 -3.12
C LEU A 638 -16.43 -12.92 -4.48
N THR A 639 -15.27 -12.34 -4.75
CA THR A 639 -14.93 -11.79 -6.06
C THR A 639 -14.68 -12.93 -7.05
N VAL A 640 -15.32 -12.89 -8.21
CA VAL A 640 -15.22 -13.91 -9.26
C VAL A 640 -15.24 -13.27 -10.65
N ALA A 641 -14.68 -13.96 -11.64
CA ALA A 641 -14.78 -13.55 -13.04
C ALA A 641 -16.24 -13.55 -13.56
N PRO A 642 -16.57 -12.82 -14.63
CA PRO A 642 -17.84 -12.98 -15.33
C PRO A 642 -18.08 -14.45 -15.73
N GLY A 643 -19.27 -14.97 -15.43
CA GLY A 643 -19.60 -16.36 -15.71
C GLY A 643 -20.80 -16.84 -14.90
N LYS A 644 -21.10 -18.13 -15.02
CA LYS A 644 -22.07 -18.82 -14.17
C LYS A 644 -21.34 -19.69 -13.16
N TYR A 645 -21.89 -19.79 -11.96
CA TYR A 645 -21.25 -20.48 -10.85
C TYR A 645 -22.22 -21.38 -10.11
N ARG A 646 -21.65 -22.44 -9.55
CA ARG A 646 -22.26 -23.32 -8.56
C ARG A 646 -21.78 -22.90 -7.18
N VAL A 647 -22.72 -22.60 -6.29
CA VAL A 647 -22.48 -22.31 -4.86
C VAL A 647 -22.86 -23.54 -4.04
N THR A 648 -21.93 -24.05 -3.22
CA THR A 648 -22.15 -25.19 -2.34
C THR A 648 -21.86 -24.82 -0.89
N LEU A 649 -22.87 -24.98 -0.03
CA LEU A 649 -22.83 -24.67 1.39
C LEU A 649 -22.81 -25.96 2.22
N HIS A 650 -21.89 -26.02 3.19
CA HIS A 650 -21.69 -27.17 4.06
C HIS A 650 -22.12 -26.87 5.49
N PHE A 651 -23.03 -27.69 6.01
CA PHE A 651 -23.60 -27.56 7.35
C PHE A 651 -23.40 -28.83 8.17
N ALA A 652 -23.16 -28.70 9.47
CA ALA A 652 -23.30 -29.78 10.44
C ALA A 652 -23.65 -29.24 11.82
N SER A 653 -24.86 -29.56 12.30
CA SER A 653 -25.25 -29.17 13.65
C SER A 653 -24.46 -29.95 14.69
N THR A 654 -23.67 -29.23 15.47
CA THR A 654 -22.69 -29.75 16.43
C THR A 654 -22.85 -29.03 17.77
N PRO A 655 -24.04 -29.04 18.40
CA PRO A 655 -24.23 -28.36 19.67
C PRO A 655 -23.31 -28.96 20.74
N LEU A 656 -22.85 -28.12 21.67
CA LEU A 656 -22.25 -28.63 22.91
C LEU A 656 -23.32 -29.39 23.71
N HIS A 657 -22.93 -29.96 24.86
CA HIS A 657 -23.90 -30.61 25.74
C HIS A 657 -25.13 -29.72 25.97
N TRP A 658 -26.32 -30.33 25.99
CA TRP A 658 -27.61 -29.63 26.09
C TRP A 658 -27.73 -28.67 27.29
N PHE A 659 -26.89 -28.82 28.32
CA PHE A 659 -26.86 -27.91 29.46
C PHE A 659 -25.93 -26.70 29.29
N LEU A 660 -25.01 -26.75 28.33
CA LEU A 660 -24.11 -25.66 27.94
C LEU A 660 -24.70 -24.78 26.83
N GLU A 661 -25.53 -25.37 25.98
CA GLU A 661 -26.16 -24.72 24.83
C GLU A 661 -27.67 -24.94 24.84
N LYS A 662 -28.41 -23.92 25.32
CA LYS A 662 -29.87 -23.92 25.42
C LYS A 662 -30.47 -22.73 24.71
N ASN A 663 -31.69 -22.91 24.22
CA ASN A 663 -32.56 -21.82 23.84
C ASN A 663 -33.07 -21.07 25.09
N ALA A 664 -33.65 -19.89 24.94
CA ALA A 664 -34.12 -19.01 26.01
C ALA A 664 -35.25 -19.64 26.84
N GLN A 665 -35.96 -20.62 26.27
CA GLN A 665 -36.97 -21.42 26.98
C GLN A 665 -36.37 -22.67 27.66
N GLY A 666 -35.03 -22.79 27.71
CA GLY A 666 -34.31 -23.91 28.32
C GLY A 666 -34.34 -25.21 27.51
N GLY A 667 -34.92 -25.16 26.30
CA GLY A 667 -34.92 -26.23 25.31
C GLY A 667 -33.67 -26.26 24.45
N ARG A 668 -33.65 -27.15 23.46
CA ARG A 668 -32.52 -27.31 22.56
C ARG A 668 -32.49 -26.20 21.51
N ILE A 669 -31.29 -25.78 21.16
CA ILE A 669 -31.01 -24.88 20.05
C ILE A 669 -31.55 -25.50 18.75
N THR A 670 -32.45 -24.80 18.09
CA THR A 670 -32.73 -25.02 16.67
C THR A 670 -31.73 -24.14 15.92
N ARG A 671 -31.13 -24.64 14.83
CA ARG A 671 -30.26 -23.82 13.96
C ARG A 671 -31.01 -23.59 12.67
N THR A 672 -32.08 -22.81 12.77
CA THR A 672 -33.00 -22.55 11.66
C THR A 672 -32.52 -21.32 10.92
N ILE A 673 -32.32 -21.43 9.60
CA ILE A 673 -31.67 -20.38 8.82
C ILE A 673 -32.42 -20.01 7.55
N ASP A 674 -32.30 -18.73 7.19
CA ASP A 674 -32.58 -18.19 5.86
C ASP A 674 -31.25 -17.99 5.12
N ILE A 675 -31.25 -18.23 3.81
CA ILE A 675 -30.08 -18.02 2.94
C ILE A 675 -30.50 -17.17 1.75
N GLU A 676 -29.73 -16.12 1.51
CA GLU A 676 -29.84 -15.24 0.34
C GLU A 676 -28.53 -15.30 -0.45
N ILE A 677 -28.64 -15.33 -1.78
CA ILE A 677 -27.51 -15.21 -2.71
C ILE A 677 -27.79 -14.02 -3.62
N ASN A 678 -26.88 -13.03 -3.64
CA ASN A 678 -27.07 -11.77 -4.38
C ASN A 678 -28.45 -11.12 -4.10
N ASP A 679 -28.77 -10.95 -2.82
CA ASP A 679 -30.06 -10.45 -2.31
C ASP A 679 -31.31 -11.28 -2.70
N GLN A 680 -31.15 -12.42 -3.37
CA GLN A 680 -32.26 -13.31 -3.72
C GLN A 680 -32.38 -14.44 -2.71
N PRO A 681 -33.57 -14.67 -2.11
CA PRO A 681 -33.76 -15.76 -1.18
C PRO A 681 -33.75 -17.11 -1.88
N VAL A 682 -32.82 -17.98 -1.48
CA VAL A 682 -32.70 -19.34 -2.04
C VAL A 682 -33.20 -20.42 -1.08
N LEU A 683 -33.21 -20.14 0.24
CA LEU A 683 -33.81 -21.00 1.27
C LEU A 683 -34.45 -20.15 2.37
N ARG A 684 -35.57 -20.63 2.90
CA ARG A 684 -36.30 -20.01 4.01
C ARG A 684 -36.56 -21.01 5.13
N ALA A 685 -36.31 -20.61 6.37
CA ALA A 685 -36.57 -21.37 7.60
C ALA A 685 -36.07 -22.83 7.56
N MET A 686 -34.88 -23.07 6.99
CA MET A 686 -34.30 -24.40 6.93
C MET A 686 -33.77 -24.80 8.31
N ASN A 687 -34.36 -25.83 8.91
CA ASN A 687 -33.81 -26.45 10.12
C ASN A 687 -32.72 -27.46 9.76
N ILE A 688 -31.46 -27.14 10.07
CA ILE A 688 -30.28 -27.93 9.67
C ILE A 688 -30.38 -29.38 10.19
N ASP A 689 -30.70 -29.56 11.48
CA ASP A 689 -30.73 -30.88 12.12
C ASP A 689 -31.78 -31.80 11.49
N LYS A 690 -32.97 -31.24 11.23
CA LYS A 690 -34.07 -31.98 10.61
C LYS A 690 -33.69 -32.40 9.20
N GLU A 691 -33.08 -31.51 8.43
CA GLU A 691 -32.71 -31.74 7.04
C GLU A 691 -31.53 -32.71 6.91
N ALA A 692 -30.57 -32.65 7.83
CA ALA A 692 -29.44 -33.59 7.90
C ALA A 692 -29.87 -35.00 8.33
N GLY A 693 -31.04 -35.13 8.99
CA GLY A 693 -31.50 -36.37 9.62
C GLY A 693 -30.92 -36.60 11.02
N GLY A 694 -30.48 -35.55 11.72
CA GLY A 694 -29.94 -35.59 13.07
C GLY A 694 -28.78 -34.60 13.30
N MET A 695 -28.30 -34.56 14.55
CA MET A 695 -27.06 -33.84 14.91
C MET A 695 -25.83 -34.62 14.45
N PHE A 696 -24.67 -33.95 14.43
CA PHE A 696 -23.36 -34.52 14.09
C PHE A 696 -23.36 -35.21 12.72
N ARG A 697 -24.12 -34.66 11.77
CA ARG A 697 -24.29 -35.22 10.43
C ARG A 697 -24.10 -34.12 9.40
N ALA A 698 -23.36 -34.44 8.34
CA ALA A 698 -23.09 -33.53 7.25
C ALA A 698 -24.35 -33.29 6.42
N LEU A 699 -24.58 -32.03 6.07
CA LEU A 699 -25.61 -31.56 5.15
C LEU A 699 -24.96 -30.63 4.13
N THR A 700 -25.26 -30.85 2.85
CA THR A 700 -24.80 -30.00 1.75
C THR A 700 -26.01 -29.42 1.02
N LYS A 701 -25.95 -28.13 0.70
CA LYS A 701 -26.93 -27.46 -0.18
C LYS A 701 -26.18 -26.82 -1.35
N THR A 702 -26.67 -27.06 -2.56
CA THR A 702 -26.03 -26.60 -3.81
C THR A 702 -27.02 -25.78 -4.62
N PHE A 703 -26.53 -24.67 -5.18
CA PHE A 703 -27.28 -23.74 -6.01
C PHE A 703 -26.50 -23.49 -7.30
N ASP A 704 -27.14 -23.71 -8.44
CA ASP A 704 -26.55 -23.61 -9.77
C ASP A 704 -27.02 -22.32 -10.48
N ASP A 705 -26.38 -22.00 -11.61
CA ASP A 705 -26.71 -20.85 -12.47
C ASP A 705 -26.62 -19.49 -11.76
N ILE A 706 -25.73 -19.36 -10.77
CA ILE A 706 -25.49 -18.10 -10.06
C ILE A 706 -24.56 -17.22 -10.90
N ALA A 707 -25.03 -16.03 -11.29
CA ALA A 707 -24.22 -15.02 -11.96
C ALA A 707 -23.74 -13.97 -10.95
N PRO A 708 -22.48 -13.50 -11.03
CA PRO A 708 -21.99 -12.44 -10.15
C PRO A 708 -22.66 -11.09 -10.43
N VAL A 709 -22.90 -10.31 -9.39
CA VAL A 709 -23.35 -8.92 -9.47
C VAL A 709 -22.16 -8.03 -9.12
N ASN A 710 -21.80 -7.10 -10.02
CA ASN A 710 -20.59 -6.26 -9.88
C ASN A 710 -19.29 -7.09 -9.68
N GLY A 711 -19.22 -8.30 -10.23
CA GLY A 711 -18.08 -9.21 -10.10
C GLY A 711 -18.02 -9.96 -8.77
N VAL A 712 -19.12 -10.05 -8.04
CA VAL A 712 -19.20 -10.65 -6.71
C VAL A 712 -20.38 -11.62 -6.61
N ILE A 713 -20.18 -12.70 -5.86
CA ILE A 713 -21.27 -13.53 -5.34
C ILE A 713 -21.35 -13.28 -3.83
N GLU A 714 -22.39 -12.56 -3.40
CA GLU A 714 -22.71 -12.39 -1.97
C GLU A 714 -23.54 -13.58 -1.50
N ILE A 715 -23.15 -14.17 -0.37
CA ILE A 715 -23.90 -15.23 0.31
C ILE A 715 -24.18 -14.75 1.73
N ARG A 716 -25.45 -14.53 2.04
CA ARG A 716 -25.90 -14.00 3.32
C ARG A 716 -26.70 -15.05 4.08
N LEU A 717 -26.34 -15.27 5.34
CA LEU A 717 -27.00 -16.23 6.22
C LEU A 717 -27.63 -15.48 7.40
N LYS A 718 -28.91 -15.75 7.65
CA LYS A 718 -29.68 -15.13 8.74
C LYS A 718 -30.29 -16.21 9.63
N GLY A 719 -30.06 -16.12 10.93
CA GLY A 719 -30.73 -16.98 11.90
C GLY A 719 -32.19 -16.61 12.05
N CYS A 720 -33.09 -17.60 11.95
CA CYS A 720 -34.52 -17.42 12.24
C CYS A 720 -34.84 -17.55 13.73
N ASP A 721 -33.88 -18.02 14.51
CA ASP A 721 -33.95 -18.14 15.96
C ASP A 721 -32.80 -17.38 16.62
N GLU A 722 -32.88 -17.26 17.94
CA GLU A 722 -31.95 -16.52 18.79
C GLU A 722 -30.52 -17.08 18.83
N GLN A 723 -30.29 -18.26 18.23
CA GLN A 723 -29.01 -18.95 18.22
C GLN A 723 -28.22 -18.66 16.94
N GLY A 724 -28.87 -17.99 15.99
CA GLY A 724 -28.24 -17.44 14.80
C GLY A 724 -28.03 -18.45 13.67
N ALA A 725 -27.51 -17.93 12.56
CA ALA A 725 -27.00 -18.71 11.47
C ALA A 725 -25.68 -19.40 11.84
N MET A 726 -25.33 -20.42 11.07
CA MET A 726 -24.00 -21.03 11.10
C MET A 726 -23.59 -21.58 9.74
N LEU A 727 -22.29 -21.73 9.53
CA LEU A 727 -21.72 -22.34 8.32
C LEU A 727 -20.39 -23.01 8.65
N GLN A 728 -20.14 -24.19 8.10
CA GLN A 728 -18.88 -24.93 8.31
C GLN A 728 -17.90 -24.68 7.17
N ALA A 729 -18.36 -24.79 5.92
CA ALA A 729 -17.52 -24.60 4.74
C ALA A 729 -18.34 -24.10 3.54
N LEU A 730 -17.65 -23.48 2.59
CA LEU A 730 -18.21 -22.91 1.37
C LEU A 730 -17.33 -23.24 0.16
N GLU A 731 -17.97 -23.62 -0.94
CA GLU A 731 -17.36 -23.74 -2.26
C GLU A 731 -18.13 -22.91 -3.30
N VAL A 732 -17.41 -22.13 -4.10
CA VAL A 732 -17.91 -21.49 -5.31
C VAL A 732 -17.08 -21.97 -6.49
N SER A 733 -17.73 -22.60 -7.47
CA SER A 733 -17.06 -23.23 -8.62
C SER A 733 -17.66 -22.72 -9.93
N PRO A 734 -16.84 -22.38 -10.95
CA PRO A 734 -17.34 -22.01 -12.27
C PRO A 734 -18.15 -23.17 -12.87
N MET A 735 -19.17 -22.82 -13.65
CA MET A 735 -19.93 -23.76 -14.47
C MET A 735 -19.47 -23.62 -15.92
N GLU A 736 -19.36 -24.75 -16.62
CA GLU A 736 -19.06 -24.81 -18.05
C GLU A 736 -20.22 -24.29 -18.93
#